data_AF-A0A803V9D0-F1
#
_entry.id   AF-A0A803V9D0-F1
#
_cell.length_a   1.000
_cell.length_b   1.000
_cell.length_c   1.000
_cell.angle_alpha   90.00
_cell.angle_beta   90.00
_cell.angle_gamma   90.00
#
_symmetry.space_group_name_H-M   'P 1'
#
loop_
_entity.id
_entity.type
_entity.pdbx_description
1 polymer ?
#
loop_
_entity_poly.entity_id
_entity_poly.type
_entity_poly.pdbx_seq_one_letter_code
_entity_poly.pdbx_strand_id
1 'polypeptide(L)'
;MSVACIEARRAGETIAQLTDVASLDHPESDSHITIFTDKTGVVKAARLLLSSVTKVLVLADRIVIKQIITSRNKVLATMEQLEKVSSFQEFVQIFSQFGNEMVEFAHLTGDRQNDLKDEKKKARMAASRAVLEKCTMMLLTASKTCLRHPDCESARINKDGVFHRMRLALEQVIEIVTDSRPNGENEVAPISIYSGIKEFKNKVEGLRENLYFLSKENLSTMLEVILEHTEDFTDSAYTSHEHREHILELSKQAKMELEQLVSVWMQAQNQKTKDLMEDLEVAILKTCQCMDELKREVHSAATSLAADLLKYHTDHMVLKALKITGVEGNLEAVAEYTCKLSEQKEQLVEMCRLLRHVSGTEPLEITCIHAEDTFQVTGPQIISAAETLALHPSSKIAKENLEVFCEAWESQLSDMSLLLREINDVFEGRRGEKRVYLSLPRPGEQAKIAKLGLELHLLTSDVDSETEKWEDQDNEIVQHGQGMSSMAYSMYLFTRGEGLLKTTQDLFHQAEIFATEGTKLASALHALSDQVHDEDKPLLLLEAEKLISMCKQLQITAKAPAQGKSATFTKVDACILKTRNVMTLLCQLLPLCCKLLRKNKVGNGCLKPAPPWKEDRIRTGTNVRTPERRVDTFGIKSLENHVTNMTFLESK
;
A
#
# COMPACT_ATOMS: atom_id res chain seq x y z
N MET A 1 13.28 -15.61 31.41
CA MET A 1 12.75 -16.56 30.40
C MET A 1 12.38 -17.90 31.03
N SER A 2 13.35 -18.67 31.56
CA SER A 2 13.09 -20.02 32.13
C SER A 2 11.91 -20.10 33.12
N VAL A 3 11.87 -19.21 34.12
CA VAL A 3 10.75 -19.16 35.09
C VAL A 3 9.39 -18.96 34.42
N ALA A 4 9.28 -18.04 33.46
CA ALA A 4 8.04 -17.78 32.75
C ALA A 4 7.60 -18.98 31.88
N CYS A 5 8.54 -19.70 31.27
CA CYS A 5 8.23 -20.93 30.52
C CYS A 5 7.71 -22.04 31.43
N ILE A 6 8.27 -22.17 32.65
CA ILE A 6 7.80 -23.14 33.64
C ILE A 6 6.37 -22.79 34.09
N GLU A 7 6.08 -21.52 34.36
CA GLU A 7 4.73 -21.04 34.69
C GLU A 7 3.73 -21.34 33.56
N ALA A 8 4.09 -21.01 32.31
CA ALA A 8 3.24 -21.27 31.14
C ALA A 8 3.00 -22.77 30.93
N ARG A 9 4.02 -23.61 31.12
CA ARG A 9 3.88 -25.07 31.04
C ARG A 9 2.91 -25.58 32.10
N ARG A 10 3.05 -25.16 33.36
CA ARG A 10 2.14 -25.56 34.46
C ARG A 10 0.70 -25.12 34.18
N ALA A 11 0.50 -23.90 33.67
CA ALA A 11 -0.83 -23.43 33.27
C ALA A 11 -1.41 -24.26 32.12
N GLY A 12 -0.56 -24.68 31.17
CA GLY A 12 -0.92 -25.59 30.07
C GLY A 12 -1.33 -26.98 30.56
N GLU A 13 -0.57 -27.54 31.50
CA GLU A 13 -0.90 -28.82 32.15
C GLU A 13 -2.23 -28.73 32.91
N THR A 14 -2.49 -27.61 33.59
CA THR A 14 -3.73 -27.38 34.34
C THR A 14 -4.95 -27.32 33.42
N ILE A 15 -4.89 -26.59 32.30
CA ILE A 15 -6.02 -26.55 31.36
C ILE A 15 -6.20 -27.89 30.67
N ALA A 16 -5.12 -28.58 30.31
CA ALA A 16 -5.19 -29.89 29.67
C ALA A 16 -5.96 -30.89 30.56
N GLN A 17 -5.66 -30.93 31.85
CA GLN A 17 -6.37 -31.75 32.84
C GLN A 17 -7.87 -31.43 32.92
N LEU A 18 -8.24 -30.15 32.90
CA LEU A 18 -9.64 -29.71 32.98
C LEU A 18 -10.43 -29.91 31.68
N THR A 19 -9.73 -30.16 30.57
CA THR A 19 -10.31 -30.42 29.24
C THR A 19 -10.20 -31.88 28.81
N ASP A 20 -9.62 -32.74 29.65
CA ASP A 20 -9.40 -34.15 29.30
C ASP A 20 -10.70 -34.94 29.38
N VAL A 21 -11.24 -35.26 28.21
CA VAL A 21 -12.50 -35.99 28.01
C VAL A 21 -12.37 -37.48 28.38
N ALA A 22 -11.14 -38.01 28.49
CA ALA A 22 -10.91 -39.42 28.82
C ALA A 22 -11.25 -39.81 30.27
N SER A 23 -11.58 -38.83 31.13
CA SER A 23 -11.95 -39.05 32.53
C SER A 23 -13.45 -39.17 32.80
N LEU A 24 -14.30 -38.99 31.78
CA LEU A 24 -15.74 -39.24 31.86
C LEU A 24 -16.01 -40.72 31.54
N ASP A 25 -15.69 -41.60 32.49
CA ASP A 25 -16.38 -42.88 32.58
C ASP A 25 -17.87 -42.55 32.73
N HIS A 26 -18.68 -42.62 31.67
CA HIS A 26 -20.10 -43.02 31.64
C HIS A 26 -20.61 -42.96 30.19
N PRO A 27 -20.91 -44.10 29.56
CA PRO A 27 -21.41 -44.14 28.20
C PRO A 27 -22.94 -44.23 28.22
N GLU A 28 -23.67 -43.12 28.15
CA GLU A 28 -25.04 -43.17 27.62
C GLU A 28 -25.35 -41.99 26.70
N SER A 29 -25.90 -42.39 25.55
CA SER A 29 -26.41 -41.62 24.44
C SER A 29 -27.46 -40.58 24.84
N ASP A 30 -27.30 -39.34 24.45
CA ASP A 30 -28.03 -38.75 23.32
C ASP A 30 -27.53 -37.31 23.07
N SER A 31 -27.88 -36.78 21.91
CA SER A 31 -27.51 -35.48 21.34
C SER A 31 -27.34 -34.27 22.29
N HIS A 32 -26.31 -33.46 21.99
CA HIS A 32 -26.06 -32.05 22.33
C HIS A 32 -25.39 -31.70 23.69
N ILE A 33 -24.21 -31.04 23.56
CA ILE A 33 -23.44 -30.24 24.53
C ILE A 33 -22.45 -31.05 25.40
N THR A 34 -21.15 -30.91 25.13
CA THR A 34 -20.07 -31.21 26.09
C THR A 34 -20.23 -30.27 27.30
N ILE A 35 -20.86 -30.75 28.35
CA ILE A 35 -20.97 -30.03 29.62
C ILE A 35 -19.60 -30.17 30.32
N PHE A 36 -18.75 -29.15 30.23
CA PHE A 36 -17.59 -29.03 31.11
C PHE A 36 -18.10 -29.00 32.57
N THR A 37 -17.81 -30.04 33.34
CA THR A 37 -18.23 -30.18 34.75
C THR A 37 -17.74 -29.03 35.63
N ASP A 38 -16.66 -28.34 35.24
CA ASP A 38 -16.18 -27.09 35.84
C ASP A 38 -15.85 -26.01 34.80
N LYS A 39 -16.89 -25.47 34.15
CA LYS A 39 -16.76 -24.32 33.21
C LYS A 39 -16.00 -23.14 33.83
N THR A 40 -16.18 -22.89 35.13
CA THR A 40 -15.52 -21.79 35.84
C THR A 40 -14.02 -22.05 36.01
N GLY A 41 -13.63 -23.28 36.36
CA GLY A 41 -12.24 -23.73 36.43
C GLY A 41 -11.54 -23.68 35.08
N VAL A 42 -12.21 -24.13 34.01
CA VAL A 42 -11.67 -24.03 32.64
C VAL A 42 -11.41 -22.57 32.25
N VAL A 43 -12.35 -21.66 32.54
CA VAL A 43 -12.15 -20.21 32.27
C VAL A 43 -10.99 -19.64 33.07
N LYS A 44 -10.83 -20.03 34.35
CA LYS A 44 -9.69 -19.60 35.17
C LYS A 44 -8.36 -20.14 34.64
N ALA A 45 -8.30 -21.42 34.28
CA ALA A 45 -7.11 -22.04 33.71
C ALA A 45 -6.73 -21.42 32.36
N ALA A 46 -7.71 -21.13 31.50
CA ALA A 46 -7.50 -20.42 30.23
C ALA A 46 -6.94 -19.01 30.43
N ARG A 47 -7.46 -18.25 31.41
CA ARG A 47 -6.91 -16.92 31.75
C ARG A 47 -5.49 -17.00 32.27
N LEU A 48 -5.18 -17.98 33.12
CA LEU A 48 -3.82 -18.21 33.64
C LEU A 48 -2.85 -18.60 32.52
N LEU A 49 -3.29 -19.46 31.59
CA LEU A 49 -2.49 -19.84 30.43
C LEU A 49 -2.22 -18.63 29.54
N LEU A 50 -3.26 -17.86 29.20
CA LEU A 50 -3.11 -16.64 28.41
C LEU A 50 -2.11 -15.68 29.06
N SER A 51 -2.29 -15.37 30.34
CA SER A 51 -1.38 -14.49 31.08
C SER A 51 0.07 -15.00 31.09
N SER A 52 0.27 -16.31 31.31
CA SER A 52 1.60 -16.90 31.40
C SER A 52 2.30 -16.95 30.04
N VAL A 53 1.57 -17.28 28.97
CA VAL A 53 2.08 -17.26 27.60
C VAL A 53 2.39 -15.83 27.15
N THR A 54 1.52 -14.85 27.44
CA THR A 54 1.80 -13.44 27.18
C THR A 54 3.09 -12.99 27.87
N LYS A 55 3.32 -13.38 29.13
CA LYS A 55 4.56 -13.07 29.85
C LYS A 55 5.80 -13.66 29.16
N VAL A 56 5.71 -14.88 28.63
CA VAL A 56 6.78 -15.50 27.84
C VAL A 56 7.04 -14.70 26.55
N LEU A 57 6.00 -14.33 25.81
CA LEU A 57 6.11 -13.57 24.56
C LEU A 57 6.72 -12.18 24.78
N VAL A 58 6.30 -11.46 25.83
CA VAL A 58 6.86 -10.14 26.18
C VAL A 58 8.34 -10.25 26.59
N LEU A 59 8.73 -11.31 27.30
CA LEU A 59 10.13 -11.53 27.64
C LEU A 59 10.97 -11.91 26.41
N ALA A 60 10.43 -12.70 25.49
CA ALA A 60 11.09 -13.02 24.23
C ALA A 60 11.30 -11.75 23.38
N ASP A 61 10.28 -10.90 23.28
CA ASP A 61 10.36 -9.61 22.58
C ASP A 61 11.48 -8.71 23.13
N ARG A 62 11.58 -8.60 24.47
CA ARG A 62 12.66 -7.86 25.13
C ARG A 62 14.06 -8.42 24.83
N ILE A 63 14.19 -9.73 24.62
CA ILE A 63 15.46 -10.35 24.24
C ILE A 63 15.83 -9.95 22.81
N VAL A 64 14.87 -9.99 21.88
CA VAL A 64 15.07 -9.56 20.49
C VAL A 64 15.50 -8.10 20.42
N ILE A 65 14.85 -7.21 21.18
CA ILE A 65 15.26 -5.79 21.28
C ILE A 65 16.72 -5.67 21.75
N LYS A 66 17.12 -6.43 22.78
CA LYS A 66 18.51 -6.43 23.28
C LYS A 66 19.50 -6.97 22.24
N GLN A 67 19.11 -7.95 21.44
CA GLN A 67 19.94 -8.46 20.34
C GLN A 67 20.17 -7.38 19.28
N ILE A 68 19.12 -6.65 18.89
CA ILE A 68 19.23 -5.52 17.95
C ILE A 68 20.18 -4.44 18.50
N ILE A 69 20.02 -4.04 19.76
CA ILE A 69 20.91 -3.06 20.40
C ILE A 69 22.36 -3.56 20.42
N THR A 70 22.57 -4.84 20.75
CA THR A 70 23.91 -5.43 20.81
C THR A 70 24.55 -5.45 19.42
N SER A 71 23.82 -5.88 18.39
CA SER A 71 24.28 -5.87 17.00
C SER A 71 24.60 -4.45 16.51
N ARG A 72 23.75 -3.45 16.81
CA ARG A 72 24.03 -2.03 16.54
C ARG A 72 25.36 -1.55 17.16
N ASN A 73 25.65 -1.96 18.39
CA ASN A 73 26.89 -1.57 19.06
C ASN A 73 28.13 -2.19 18.41
N LYS A 74 28.03 -3.42 17.87
CA LYS A 74 29.12 -4.02 17.08
C LYS A 74 29.36 -3.25 15.78
N VAL A 75 28.28 -2.86 15.08
CA VAL A 75 28.37 -2.00 13.88
C VAL A 75 29.06 -0.69 14.21
N LEU A 76 28.66 0.00 15.29
CA LEU A 76 29.34 1.23 15.70
C LEU A 76 30.83 1.04 16.03
N ALA A 77 31.16 -0.02 16.77
CA ALA A 77 32.54 -0.30 17.15
C ALA A 77 33.43 -0.51 15.92
N THR A 78 32.92 -1.22 14.89
CA THR A 78 33.64 -1.40 13.62
C THR A 78 33.70 -0.11 12.80
N MET A 79 32.66 0.73 12.81
CA MET A 79 32.70 2.07 12.19
C MET A 79 33.77 2.97 12.84
N GLU A 80 33.90 2.98 14.17
CA GLU A 80 34.94 3.75 14.88
C GLU A 80 36.36 3.29 14.52
N GLN A 81 36.54 2.01 14.20
CA GLN A 81 37.81 1.48 13.70
C GLN A 81 38.05 1.93 12.26
N LEU A 82 37.03 1.88 11.39
CA LEU A 82 37.12 2.35 10.00
C LEU A 82 37.50 3.83 9.89
N GLU A 83 37.09 4.68 10.85
CA GLU A 83 37.45 6.10 10.84
C GLU A 83 38.95 6.34 11.09
N LYS A 84 39.61 5.44 11.83
CA LYS A 84 41.01 5.58 12.26
C LYS A 84 41.99 4.86 11.33
N VAL A 85 41.47 4.14 10.33
CA VAL A 85 42.28 3.30 9.46
C VAL A 85 43.24 4.14 8.63
N SER A 86 44.47 3.67 8.47
CA SER A 86 45.54 4.42 7.80
C SER A 86 46.18 3.68 6.62
N SER A 87 45.80 2.41 6.39
CA SER A 87 46.32 1.59 5.30
C SER A 87 45.20 0.82 4.58
N PHE A 88 45.42 0.53 3.29
CA PHE A 88 44.47 -0.25 2.49
C PHE A 88 44.32 -1.69 3.00
N GLN A 89 45.39 -2.32 3.48
CA GLN A 89 45.35 -3.69 3.98
C GLN A 89 44.46 -3.81 5.23
N GLU A 90 44.69 -2.92 6.20
CA GLU A 90 43.88 -2.85 7.42
C GLU A 90 42.41 -2.50 7.09
N PHE A 91 42.20 -1.57 6.15
CA PHE A 91 40.87 -1.20 5.69
C PHE A 91 40.08 -2.38 5.14
N VAL A 92 40.68 -3.21 4.29
CA VAL A 92 39.99 -4.39 3.74
C VAL A 92 39.53 -5.34 4.84
N GLN A 93 40.37 -5.57 5.84
CA GLN A 93 40.05 -6.46 6.97
C GLN A 93 38.91 -5.90 7.83
N ILE A 94 39.02 -4.64 8.25
CA ILE A 94 37.99 -4.01 9.09
C ILE A 94 36.68 -3.85 8.32
N PHE A 95 36.73 -3.48 7.03
CA PHE A 95 35.52 -3.30 6.22
C PHE A 95 34.80 -4.63 5.98
N SER A 96 35.54 -5.74 5.83
CA SER A 96 34.94 -7.08 5.78
C SER A 96 34.22 -7.43 7.08
N GLN A 97 34.82 -7.12 8.24
CA GLN A 97 34.15 -7.31 9.53
C GLN A 97 32.90 -6.44 9.66
N PHE A 98 33.00 -5.14 9.37
CA PHE A 98 31.86 -4.22 9.34
C PHE A 98 30.72 -4.73 8.45
N GLY A 99 31.03 -5.25 7.26
CA GLY A 99 30.05 -5.84 6.36
C GLY A 99 29.29 -7.02 6.97
N ASN A 100 29.98 -7.91 7.69
CA ASN A 100 29.34 -9.03 8.39
C ASN A 100 28.41 -8.55 9.51
N GLU A 101 28.85 -7.57 10.31
CA GLU A 101 28.03 -6.98 11.38
C GLU A 101 26.79 -6.27 10.82
N MET A 102 26.94 -5.58 9.67
CA MET A 102 25.82 -4.95 8.97
C MET A 102 24.81 -5.96 8.44
N VAL A 103 25.24 -7.13 7.96
CA VAL A 103 24.34 -8.21 7.50
C VAL A 103 23.56 -8.78 8.69
N GLU A 104 24.22 -9.07 9.82
CA GLU A 104 23.53 -9.51 11.04
C GLU A 104 22.47 -8.48 11.48
N PHE A 105 22.86 -7.20 11.50
CA PHE A 105 21.96 -6.11 11.87
C PHE A 105 20.78 -5.96 10.90
N ALA A 106 21.03 -6.09 9.59
CA ALA A 106 19.99 -6.01 8.57
C ALA A 106 18.95 -7.13 8.69
N HIS A 107 19.36 -8.35 9.06
CA HIS A 107 18.43 -9.46 9.33
C HIS A 107 17.57 -9.18 10.56
N LEU A 108 18.19 -8.84 11.70
CA LEU A 108 17.48 -8.58 12.94
C LEU A 108 16.46 -7.43 12.80
N THR A 109 16.86 -6.34 12.14
CA THR A 109 15.97 -5.19 11.89
C THR A 109 14.86 -5.50 10.89
N GLY A 110 15.08 -6.43 9.96
CA GLY A 110 14.07 -6.87 9.01
C GLY A 110 12.99 -7.75 9.62
N ASP A 111 13.39 -8.71 10.45
CA ASP A 111 12.44 -9.50 11.22
C ASP A 111 11.63 -8.60 12.15
N ARG A 112 12.30 -7.66 12.83
CA ARG A 112 11.62 -6.68 13.67
C ARG A 112 10.63 -5.80 12.90
N GLN A 113 10.99 -5.34 11.70
CA GLN A 113 10.08 -4.57 10.84
C GLN A 113 8.77 -5.33 10.56
N ASN A 114 8.85 -6.64 10.32
CA ASN A 114 7.68 -7.48 10.06
C ASN A 114 6.83 -7.70 11.32
N ASP A 115 7.47 -7.74 12.49
CA ASP A 115 6.79 -7.96 13.78
C ASP A 115 6.02 -6.72 14.27
N LEU A 116 6.52 -5.51 13.96
CA LEU A 116 5.87 -4.25 14.32
C LEU A 116 4.41 -4.24 13.86
N LYS A 117 3.54 -3.59 14.65
CA LYS A 117 2.10 -3.46 14.32
C LYS A 117 1.74 -2.07 13.84
N ASP A 118 2.46 -1.07 14.32
CA ASP A 118 2.30 0.32 13.94
C ASP A 118 2.94 0.56 12.56
N GLU A 119 2.12 0.90 11.56
CA GLU A 119 2.56 1.18 10.19
C GLU A 119 3.53 2.38 10.12
N LYS A 120 3.39 3.36 11.02
CA LYS A 120 4.32 4.48 11.14
C LYS A 120 5.71 4.00 11.51
N LYS A 121 5.81 3.13 12.53
CA LYS A 121 7.09 2.53 12.95
C LYS A 121 7.68 1.64 11.87
N LYS A 122 6.85 0.88 11.15
CA LYS A 122 7.31 0.07 10.01
C LYS A 122 7.92 0.91 8.90
N ALA A 123 7.25 1.99 8.51
CA ALA A 123 7.73 2.90 7.48
C ALA A 123 9.04 3.60 7.90
N ARG A 124 9.12 4.10 9.14
CA ARG A 124 10.37 4.66 9.70
C ARG A 124 11.52 3.63 9.71
N MET A 125 11.23 2.39 10.07
CA MET A 125 12.21 1.30 10.05
C MET A 125 12.70 1.01 8.63
N ALA A 126 11.77 0.94 7.66
CA ALA A 126 12.10 0.75 6.25
C ALA A 126 13.01 1.88 5.73
N ALA A 127 12.68 3.13 6.02
CA ALA A 127 13.50 4.28 5.65
C ALA A 127 14.91 4.23 6.27
N SER A 128 15.01 3.92 7.58
CA SER A 128 16.29 3.81 8.28
C SER A 128 17.17 2.71 7.68
N ARG A 129 16.57 1.56 7.36
CA ARG A 129 17.27 0.43 6.72
C ARG A 129 17.72 0.77 5.29
N ALA A 130 16.90 1.47 4.52
CA ALA A 130 17.26 1.93 3.17
C ALA A 130 18.48 2.87 3.20
N VAL A 131 18.57 3.77 4.19
CA VAL A 131 19.75 4.62 4.38
C VAL A 131 21.00 3.78 4.63
N LEU A 132 20.93 2.81 5.55
CA LEU A 132 22.07 1.95 5.90
C LEU A 132 22.54 1.09 4.72
N GLU A 133 21.60 0.57 3.94
CA GLU A 133 21.89 -0.21 2.73
C GLU A 133 22.65 0.64 1.70
N LYS A 134 22.10 1.81 1.32
CA LYS A 134 22.74 2.72 0.35
C LYS A 134 24.10 3.21 0.85
N CYS A 135 24.23 3.55 2.13
CA CYS A 135 25.47 4.07 2.70
C CYS A 135 26.61 3.06 2.76
N THR A 136 26.33 1.75 2.76
CA THR A 136 27.39 0.73 2.87
C THR A 136 28.38 0.83 1.71
N MET A 137 27.88 0.94 0.46
CA MET A 137 28.76 1.10 -0.71
C MET A 137 29.40 2.49 -0.76
N MET A 138 28.65 3.55 -0.40
CA MET A 138 29.18 4.92 -0.33
C MET A 138 30.33 5.03 0.68
N LEU A 139 30.24 4.33 1.82
CA LEU A 139 31.29 4.31 2.83
C LEU A 139 32.55 3.62 2.31
N LEU A 140 32.38 2.52 1.56
CA LEU A 140 33.49 1.80 0.94
C LEU A 140 34.28 2.73 0.02
N THR A 141 33.61 3.39 -0.93
CA THR A 141 34.27 4.23 -1.93
C THR A 141 34.83 5.51 -1.32
N ALA A 142 34.11 6.15 -0.39
CA ALA A 142 34.57 7.38 0.25
C ALA A 142 35.81 7.12 1.13
N SER A 143 35.83 6.00 1.86
CA SER A 143 36.98 5.60 2.69
C SER A 143 38.20 5.24 1.83
N LYS A 144 38.02 4.47 0.74
CA LYS A 144 39.09 4.19 -0.23
C LYS A 144 39.66 5.48 -0.83
N THR A 145 38.79 6.44 -1.13
CA THR A 145 39.20 7.73 -1.71
C THR A 145 40.04 8.54 -0.72
N CYS A 146 39.62 8.62 0.55
CA CYS A 146 40.42 9.26 1.61
C CYS A 146 41.77 8.59 1.83
N LEU A 147 41.83 7.25 1.82
CA LEU A 147 43.10 6.52 1.97
C LEU A 147 44.04 6.74 0.78
N ARG A 148 43.48 6.95 -0.42
CA ARG A 148 44.29 7.26 -1.60
C ARG A 148 44.79 8.69 -1.60
N HIS A 149 43.96 9.62 -1.13
CA HIS A 149 44.16 11.06 -1.18
C HIS A 149 43.97 11.69 0.21
N PRO A 150 44.88 11.43 1.17
CA PRO A 150 44.69 11.79 2.59
C PRO A 150 44.64 13.30 2.84
N ASP A 151 45.30 14.10 2.00
CA ASP A 151 45.34 15.57 2.12
C ASP A 151 44.17 16.26 1.40
N CYS A 152 43.25 15.49 0.79
CA CYS A 152 42.11 16.02 0.06
C CYS A 152 40.93 16.31 1.00
N GLU A 153 40.67 17.60 1.26
CA GLU A 153 39.58 18.03 2.15
C GLU A 153 38.20 17.54 1.70
N SER A 154 37.91 17.65 0.40
CA SER A 154 36.64 17.20 -0.17
C SER A 154 36.47 15.67 -0.10
N ALA A 155 37.54 14.89 -0.12
CA ALA A 155 37.44 13.46 0.14
C ALA A 155 37.04 13.19 1.60
N ARG A 156 37.65 13.90 2.56
CA ARG A 156 37.36 13.77 4.00
C ARG A 156 35.93 14.17 4.33
N ILE A 157 35.47 15.33 3.85
CA ILE A 157 34.09 15.81 4.03
C ILE A 157 33.09 14.76 3.50
N ASN A 158 33.35 14.20 2.32
CA ASN A 158 32.50 13.18 1.72
C ASN A 158 32.41 11.92 2.62
N LYS A 159 33.55 11.41 3.11
CA LYS A 159 33.62 10.27 4.04
C LYS A 159 32.89 10.54 5.35
N ASP A 160 33.16 11.67 5.99
CA ASP A 160 32.59 12.01 7.29
C ASP A 160 31.07 12.20 7.21
N GLY A 161 30.57 12.74 6.09
CA GLY A 161 29.13 12.81 5.81
C GLY A 161 28.46 11.43 5.75
N VAL A 162 29.12 10.41 5.17
CA VAL A 162 28.57 9.04 5.16
C VAL A 162 28.53 8.45 6.56
N PHE A 163 29.61 8.59 7.34
CA PHE A 163 29.65 8.13 8.73
C PHE A 163 28.54 8.76 9.57
N HIS A 164 28.38 10.09 9.47
CA HIS A 164 27.34 10.81 10.19
C HIS A 164 25.94 10.29 9.83
N ARG A 165 25.64 10.14 8.54
CA ARG A 165 24.35 9.65 8.05
C ARG A 165 24.05 8.23 8.54
N MET A 166 25.05 7.35 8.55
CA MET A 166 24.88 5.98 9.07
C MET A 166 24.60 5.96 10.57
N ARG A 167 25.28 6.80 11.37
CA ARG A 167 25.03 6.88 12.82
C ARG A 167 23.60 7.32 13.13
N LEU A 168 23.11 8.34 12.43
CA LEU A 168 21.72 8.80 12.58
C LEU A 168 20.72 7.69 12.25
N ALA A 169 20.92 6.95 11.15
CA ALA A 169 20.05 5.83 10.79
C ALA A 169 20.10 4.70 11.83
N LEU A 170 21.27 4.39 12.40
CA LEU A 170 21.40 3.42 13.50
C LEU A 170 20.67 3.88 14.75
N GLU A 171 20.70 5.17 15.08
CA GLU A 171 19.98 5.76 16.22
C GLU A 171 18.46 5.69 16.01
N GLN A 172 17.97 6.05 14.82
CA GLN A 172 16.56 5.95 14.47
C GLN A 172 16.03 4.51 14.64
N VAL A 173 16.82 3.49 14.25
CA VAL A 173 16.45 2.09 14.50
C VAL A 173 16.27 1.82 15.99
N ILE A 174 17.18 2.31 16.84
CA ILE A 174 17.11 2.10 18.29
C ILE A 174 15.88 2.81 18.88
N GLU A 175 15.59 4.04 18.48
CA GLU A 175 14.37 4.75 18.89
C GLU A 175 13.11 3.94 18.57
N ILE A 176 13.03 3.39 17.35
CA ILE A 176 11.85 2.62 16.89
C ILE A 176 11.67 1.34 17.71
N VAL A 177 12.74 0.60 18.02
CA VAL A 177 12.62 -0.69 18.71
C VAL A 177 12.48 -0.58 20.22
N THR A 178 12.93 0.53 20.81
CA THR A 178 12.87 0.74 22.26
C THR A 178 11.69 1.60 22.70
N ASP A 179 10.98 2.25 21.77
CA ASP A 179 9.98 3.29 22.07
C ASP A 179 10.53 4.43 22.96
N SER A 180 11.85 4.55 23.05
CA SER A 180 12.53 5.60 23.80
C SER A 180 12.61 6.83 22.91
N ARG A 181 11.73 7.81 23.13
CA ARG A 181 11.92 9.16 22.58
C ARG A 181 13.06 9.81 23.36
N PRO A 182 14.06 10.44 22.72
CA PRO A 182 15.14 11.12 23.45
C PRO A 182 14.68 12.28 24.33
N ASN A 183 13.47 12.83 24.15
CA ASN A 183 12.88 13.84 25.03
C ASN A 183 11.35 13.70 25.05
N GLY A 184 10.74 13.99 26.20
CA GLY A 184 9.29 13.92 26.45
C GLY A 184 8.47 15.03 25.79
N GLU A 185 8.83 15.44 24.57
CA GLU A 185 8.01 16.35 23.79
C GLU A 185 7.03 15.52 22.96
N ASN A 186 5.74 15.77 23.18
CA ASN A 186 4.73 15.47 22.18
C ASN A 186 5.00 16.44 21.01
N GLU A 187 5.96 16.11 20.16
CA GLU A 187 5.98 16.69 18.81
C GLU A 187 4.63 16.29 18.20
N VAL A 188 3.72 17.27 18.17
CA VAL A 188 2.55 17.23 17.31
C VAL A 188 3.16 17.19 15.91
N ALA A 189 3.27 15.99 15.34
CA ALA A 189 3.78 15.83 13.99
C ALA A 189 2.99 16.80 13.10
N PRO A 190 3.67 17.63 12.29
CA PRO A 190 2.98 18.60 11.46
C PRO A 190 1.92 17.88 10.63
N ILE A 191 0.67 18.33 10.79
CA ILE A 191 -0.51 17.69 10.20
C ILE A 191 -0.46 18.01 8.71
N SER A 192 -0.35 16.99 7.86
CA SER A 192 -0.42 17.16 6.41
C SER A 192 -1.75 17.80 6.01
N ILE A 193 -1.78 18.64 4.97
CA ILE A 193 -3.05 19.23 4.48
C ILE A 193 -4.10 18.15 4.23
N TYR A 194 -3.72 17.02 3.64
CA TYR A 194 -4.64 15.90 3.43
C TYR A 194 -5.28 15.38 4.72
N SER A 195 -4.49 15.12 5.76
CA SER A 195 -4.98 14.59 7.03
C SER A 195 -5.79 15.64 7.80
N GLY A 196 -5.35 16.90 7.77
CA GLY A 196 -6.06 18.04 8.35
C GLY A 196 -7.44 18.23 7.73
N ILE A 197 -7.53 18.23 6.39
CA ILE A 197 -8.82 18.32 5.68
C ILE A 197 -9.72 17.15 6.04
N LYS A 198 -9.19 15.93 6.08
CA LYS A 198 -9.97 14.74 6.45
C LYS A 198 -10.51 14.84 7.87
N GLU A 199 -9.69 15.26 8.83
CA GLU A 199 -10.14 15.41 10.21
C GLU A 199 -11.18 16.54 10.34
N PHE A 200 -10.92 17.70 9.74
CA PHE A 200 -11.84 18.83 9.73
C PHE A 200 -13.21 18.43 9.17
N LYS A 201 -13.25 17.74 8.03
CA LYS A 201 -14.50 17.23 7.45
C LYS A 201 -15.23 16.28 8.41
N ASN A 202 -14.53 15.32 9.02
CA ASN A 202 -15.15 14.41 9.99
C ASN A 202 -15.78 15.17 11.17
N LYS A 203 -15.15 16.26 11.64
CA LYS A 203 -15.69 17.11 12.71
C LYS A 203 -16.93 17.89 12.26
N VAL A 204 -16.90 18.46 11.06
CA VAL A 204 -18.04 19.17 10.44
C VAL A 204 -19.23 18.22 10.23
N GLU A 205 -18.98 17.02 9.70
CA GLU A 205 -20.02 16.01 9.48
C GLU A 205 -20.60 15.46 10.80
N GLY A 206 -19.79 15.39 11.87
CA GLY A 206 -20.22 14.99 13.21
C GLY A 206 -21.29 15.91 13.82
N LEU A 207 -21.45 17.13 13.31
CA LEU A 207 -22.56 18.02 13.71
C LEU A 207 -23.93 17.42 13.40
N ARG A 208 -24.04 16.50 12.43
CA ARG A 208 -25.28 15.76 12.13
C ARG A 208 -25.75 14.92 13.30
N GLU A 209 -24.82 14.36 14.07
CA GLU A 209 -25.12 13.46 15.19
C GLU A 209 -25.29 14.24 16.50
N ASN A 210 -24.43 15.24 16.74
CA ASN A 210 -24.45 16.00 17.97
C ASN A 210 -23.99 17.45 17.78
N LEU A 211 -24.95 18.37 17.80
CA LEU A 211 -24.72 19.81 17.69
C LEU A 211 -23.86 20.42 18.82
N TYR A 212 -23.65 19.72 19.93
CA TYR A 212 -22.95 20.23 21.12
C TYR A 212 -21.59 19.54 21.35
N PHE A 213 -21.18 18.65 20.46
CA PHE A 213 -19.95 17.85 20.64
C PHE A 213 -18.66 18.67 20.48
N LEU A 214 -18.70 19.82 19.80
CA LEU A 214 -17.54 20.66 19.50
C LEU A 214 -17.83 22.13 19.80
N SER A 215 -16.77 22.90 20.08
CA SER A 215 -16.85 24.36 20.12
C SER A 215 -16.57 24.96 18.73
N LYS A 216 -17.05 26.19 18.52
CA LYS A 216 -16.76 26.97 17.30
C LYS A 216 -15.27 27.23 17.15
N GLU A 217 -14.59 27.61 18.23
CA GLU A 217 -13.17 27.95 18.19
C GLU A 217 -12.35 26.79 17.64
N ASN A 218 -12.73 25.54 17.96
CA ASN A 218 -12.02 24.36 17.47
C ASN A 218 -12.05 24.25 15.93
N LEU A 219 -13.20 24.44 15.29
CA LEU A 219 -13.30 24.36 13.82
C LEU A 219 -12.56 25.52 13.14
N SER A 220 -12.65 26.73 13.70
CA SER A 220 -11.91 27.88 13.19
C SER A 220 -10.40 27.66 13.26
N THR A 221 -9.88 27.22 14.41
CA THR A 221 -8.44 26.92 14.56
C THR A 221 -8.00 25.78 13.64
N MET A 222 -8.80 24.72 13.48
CA MET A 222 -8.47 23.64 12.54
C MET A 222 -8.37 24.13 11.10
N LEU A 223 -9.31 24.99 10.66
CA LEU A 223 -9.24 25.57 9.32
C LEU A 223 -8.04 26.49 9.18
N GLU A 224 -7.76 27.35 10.16
CA GLU A 224 -6.60 28.25 10.15
C GLU A 224 -5.29 27.49 9.97
N VAL A 225 -5.08 26.39 10.70
CA VAL A 225 -3.88 25.54 10.55
C VAL A 225 -3.79 24.92 9.15
N ILE A 226 -4.90 24.46 8.58
CA ILE A 226 -4.92 23.92 7.21
C ILE A 226 -4.51 25.00 6.20
N LEU A 227 -5.03 26.22 6.37
CA LEU A 227 -4.76 27.34 5.48
C LEU A 227 -3.36 27.95 5.68
N GLU A 228 -2.79 27.87 6.87
CA GLU A 228 -1.37 28.19 7.10
C GLU A 228 -0.48 27.20 6.34
N HIS A 229 -0.82 25.91 6.34
CA HIS A 229 -0.06 24.92 5.57
C HIS A 229 -0.19 25.07 4.05
N THR A 230 -1.23 25.74 3.53
CA THR A 230 -1.28 26.05 2.08
C THR A 230 -0.27 27.13 1.68
N GLU A 231 0.32 27.87 2.64
CA GLU A 231 1.38 28.83 2.38
C GLU A 231 2.63 28.16 1.80
N ASP A 232 2.92 26.92 2.20
CA ASP A 232 3.99 26.11 1.60
C ASP A 232 3.83 26.01 0.07
N PHE A 233 2.59 26.00 -0.44
CA PHE A 233 2.32 26.00 -1.88
C PHE A 233 2.39 27.40 -2.48
N THR A 234 1.82 28.41 -1.83
CA THR A 234 1.75 29.76 -2.40
C THR A 234 3.10 30.47 -2.39
N ASP A 235 3.96 30.18 -1.42
CA ASP A 235 5.28 30.78 -1.29
C ASP A 235 6.34 30.01 -2.08
N SER A 236 6.05 28.77 -2.47
CA SER A 236 6.94 27.99 -3.32
C SER A 236 7.17 28.68 -4.65
N ALA A 237 8.44 28.84 -5.02
CA ALA A 237 8.84 29.42 -6.31
C ALA A 237 8.44 28.52 -7.50
N TYR A 238 8.09 27.26 -7.24
CA TYR A 238 7.79 26.26 -8.27
C TYR A 238 6.29 25.99 -8.47
N THR A 239 5.43 26.60 -7.66
CA THR A 239 3.98 26.57 -7.88
C THR A 239 3.60 27.54 -8.99
N SER A 240 2.80 27.07 -9.96
CA SER A 240 2.34 27.91 -11.08
C SER A 240 1.47 29.07 -10.59
N HIS A 241 1.40 30.15 -11.37
CA HIS A 241 0.55 31.29 -11.04
C HIS A 241 -0.93 30.90 -10.96
N GLU A 242 -1.39 30.03 -11.86
CA GLU A 242 -2.76 29.51 -11.89
C GLU A 242 -3.11 28.73 -10.61
N HIS A 243 -2.27 27.76 -10.22
CA HIS A 243 -2.48 27.00 -8.98
C HIS A 243 -2.45 27.90 -7.75
N ARG A 244 -1.50 28.85 -7.71
CA ARG A 244 -1.40 29.80 -6.59
C ARG A 244 -2.66 30.66 -6.44
N GLU A 245 -3.20 31.16 -7.54
CA GLU A 245 -4.43 31.97 -7.54
C GLU A 245 -5.64 31.14 -7.07
N HIS A 246 -5.81 29.93 -7.61
CA HIS A 246 -6.91 29.05 -7.20
C HIS A 246 -6.81 28.61 -5.73
N ILE A 247 -5.62 28.28 -5.23
CA ILE A 247 -5.42 27.94 -3.81
C ILE A 247 -5.83 29.11 -2.91
N LEU A 248 -5.46 30.34 -3.26
CA LEU A 248 -5.84 31.54 -2.50
C LEU A 248 -7.35 31.80 -2.55
N GLU A 249 -7.98 31.61 -3.71
CA GLU A 249 -9.43 31.75 -3.87
C GLU A 249 -10.20 30.71 -3.04
N LEU A 250 -9.81 29.43 -3.13
CA LEU A 250 -10.41 28.35 -2.35
C LEU A 250 -10.17 28.53 -0.85
N SER A 251 -9.00 29.06 -0.45
CA SER A 251 -8.71 29.38 0.95
C SER A 251 -9.65 30.48 1.48
N LYS A 252 -9.94 31.50 0.67
CA LYS A 252 -10.94 32.53 1.00
C LYS A 252 -12.35 31.95 1.04
N GLN A 253 -12.71 31.10 0.08
CA GLN A 253 -14.01 30.43 0.03
C GLN A 253 -14.22 29.56 1.28
N ALA A 254 -13.22 28.78 1.70
CA ALA A 254 -13.32 27.92 2.87
C ALA A 254 -13.61 28.71 4.16
N LYS A 255 -13.00 29.90 4.32
CA LYS A 255 -13.30 30.81 5.44
C LYS A 255 -14.76 31.27 5.40
N MET A 256 -15.26 31.67 4.23
CA MET A 256 -16.65 32.12 4.07
C MET A 256 -17.67 31.00 4.33
N GLU A 257 -17.42 29.79 3.82
CA GLU A 257 -18.29 28.63 4.06
C GLU A 257 -18.31 28.23 5.55
N LEU A 258 -17.16 28.28 6.24
CA LEU A 258 -17.12 28.04 7.68
C LEU A 258 -17.91 29.09 8.47
N GLU A 259 -17.80 30.37 8.12
CA GLU A 259 -18.59 31.44 8.75
C GLU A 259 -20.10 31.22 8.59
N GLN A 260 -20.54 30.81 7.39
CA GLN A 260 -21.93 30.46 7.12
C GLN A 260 -22.37 29.24 7.93
N LEU A 261 -21.57 28.16 7.93
CA LEU A 261 -21.83 26.95 8.72
C LEU A 261 -22.00 27.29 10.20
N VAL A 262 -21.09 28.06 10.77
CA VAL A 262 -21.14 28.46 12.16
C VAL A 262 -22.40 29.29 12.46
N SER A 263 -22.78 30.22 11.58
CA SER A 263 -23.98 31.03 11.76
C SER A 263 -25.24 30.16 11.84
N VAL A 264 -25.42 29.25 10.87
CA VAL A 264 -26.60 28.36 10.81
C VAL A 264 -26.57 27.35 11.97
N TRP A 265 -25.40 26.81 12.30
CA TRP A 265 -25.21 25.89 13.42
C TRP A 265 -25.62 26.52 14.76
N MET A 266 -25.20 27.76 15.03
CA MET A 266 -25.58 28.47 16.27
C MET A 266 -27.08 28.75 16.33
N GLN A 267 -27.72 29.01 15.18
CA GLN A 267 -29.18 29.14 15.12
C GLN A 267 -29.87 27.81 15.41
N ALA A 268 -29.41 26.72 14.80
CA ALA A 268 -29.95 25.37 15.00
C ALA A 268 -29.77 24.83 16.44
N GLN A 269 -28.68 25.22 17.14
CA GLN A 269 -28.50 24.91 18.56
C GLN A 269 -29.59 25.54 19.43
N ASN A 270 -29.95 26.79 19.13
CA ASN A 270 -30.92 27.57 19.89
C ASN A 270 -32.37 27.24 19.52
N GLN A 271 -32.63 27.00 18.23
CA GLN A 271 -33.97 26.78 17.67
C GLN A 271 -33.92 25.57 16.73
N LYS A 272 -34.42 24.42 17.21
CA LYS A 272 -34.44 23.16 16.44
C LYS A 272 -35.65 23.06 15.52
N THR A 273 -35.75 23.97 14.54
CA THR A 273 -36.77 23.88 13.49
C THR A 273 -36.30 22.98 12.35
N LYS A 274 -37.24 22.41 11.60
CA LYS A 274 -36.92 21.55 10.47
C LYS A 274 -36.13 22.30 9.39
N ASP A 275 -36.57 23.51 9.06
CA ASP A 275 -35.93 24.37 8.05
C ASP A 275 -34.47 24.69 8.42
N LEU A 276 -34.18 25.01 9.69
CA LEU A 276 -32.82 25.27 10.15
C LEU A 276 -31.92 24.03 10.10
N MET A 277 -32.48 22.83 10.26
CA MET A 277 -31.72 21.59 10.11
C MET A 277 -31.43 21.27 8.63
N GLU A 278 -32.33 21.62 7.72
CA GLU A 278 -32.09 21.52 6.27
C GLU A 278 -31.03 22.53 5.81
N ASP A 279 -31.09 23.78 6.28
CA ASP A 279 -30.06 24.80 6.03
C ASP A 279 -28.69 24.38 6.59
N LEU A 280 -28.67 23.77 7.79
CA LEU A 280 -27.45 23.25 8.39
C LEU A 280 -26.85 22.12 7.53
N GLU A 281 -27.67 21.21 7.02
CA GLU A 281 -27.19 20.14 6.13
C GLU A 281 -26.59 20.71 4.85
N VAL A 282 -27.21 21.74 4.25
CA VAL A 282 -26.65 22.43 3.08
C VAL A 282 -25.30 23.08 3.42
N ALA A 283 -25.17 23.75 4.56
CA ALA A 283 -23.92 24.38 4.98
C ALA A 283 -22.80 23.36 5.24
N ILE A 284 -23.13 22.20 5.84
CA ILE A 284 -22.21 21.07 6.03
C ILE A 284 -21.70 20.57 4.67
N LEU A 285 -22.61 20.32 3.72
CA LEU A 285 -22.25 19.84 2.39
C LEU A 285 -21.37 20.82 1.62
N LYS A 286 -21.71 22.12 1.63
CA LYS A 286 -20.91 23.15 0.97
C LYS A 286 -19.51 23.29 1.58
N THR A 287 -19.42 23.28 2.91
CA THR A 287 -18.13 23.32 3.61
C THR A 287 -17.28 22.11 3.22
N CYS A 288 -17.84 20.90 3.29
CA CYS A 288 -17.13 19.68 2.89
C CYS A 288 -16.70 19.69 1.42
N GLN A 289 -17.55 20.18 0.53
CA GLN A 289 -17.24 20.31 -0.90
C GLN A 289 -16.09 21.28 -1.15
N CYS A 290 -16.12 22.47 -0.54
CA CYS A 290 -15.06 23.46 -0.66
C CYS A 290 -13.71 22.89 -0.20
N MET A 291 -13.69 22.13 0.91
CA MET A 291 -12.47 21.47 1.36
C MET A 291 -11.99 20.36 0.42
N ASP A 292 -12.89 19.63 -0.27
CA ASP A 292 -12.50 18.66 -1.28
C ASP A 292 -11.94 19.31 -2.56
N GLU A 293 -12.44 20.49 -2.92
CA GLU A 293 -11.91 21.31 -4.02
C GLU A 293 -10.50 21.82 -3.67
N LEU A 294 -10.30 22.38 -2.47
CA LEU A 294 -8.98 22.78 -1.98
C LEU A 294 -8.00 21.59 -1.98
N LYS A 295 -8.42 20.43 -1.45
CA LYS A 295 -7.63 19.19 -1.45
C LYS A 295 -7.21 18.77 -2.86
N ARG A 296 -8.11 18.91 -3.84
CA ARG A 296 -7.85 18.55 -5.24
C ARG A 296 -6.86 19.51 -5.88
N GLU A 297 -6.97 20.80 -5.59
CA GLU A 297 -6.09 21.82 -6.13
C GLU A 297 -4.65 21.66 -5.63
N VAL A 298 -4.46 21.50 -4.30
CA VAL A 298 -3.12 21.26 -3.74
C VAL A 298 -2.52 19.93 -4.22
N HIS A 299 -3.33 18.89 -4.37
CA HIS A 299 -2.88 17.61 -4.94
C HIS A 299 -2.44 17.77 -6.40
N SER A 300 -3.24 18.47 -7.21
CA SER A 300 -2.91 18.75 -8.61
C SER A 300 -1.60 19.53 -8.74
N ALA A 301 -1.42 20.58 -7.93
CA ALA A 301 -0.20 21.39 -7.91
C ALA A 301 1.06 20.57 -7.58
N ALA A 302 1.03 19.80 -6.48
CA ALA A 302 2.17 18.98 -6.06
C ALA A 302 2.50 17.87 -7.06
N THR A 303 1.48 17.15 -7.55
CA THR A 303 1.71 16.00 -8.45
C THR A 303 2.10 16.42 -9.85
N SER A 304 1.59 17.55 -10.36
CA SER A 304 2.01 18.11 -11.64
C SER A 304 3.46 18.58 -11.58
N LEU A 305 3.84 19.34 -10.54
CA LEU A 305 5.22 19.74 -10.31
C LEU A 305 6.16 18.52 -10.25
N ALA A 306 5.78 17.49 -9.49
CA ALA A 306 6.57 16.28 -9.36
C ALA A 306 6.73 15.54 -10.69
N ALA A 307 5.65 15.39 -11.46
CA ALA A 307 5.69 14.75 -12.77
C ALA A 307 6.62 15.50 -13.74
N ASP A 308 6.55 16.83 -13.76
CA ASP A 308 7.35 17.68 -14.64
C ASP A 308 8.84 17.63 -14.26
N LEU A 309 9.18 17.76 -12.98
CA LEU A 309 10.57 17.69 -12.52
C LEU A 309 11.19 16.31 -12.74
N LEU A 310 10.47 15.23 -12.40
CA LEU A 310 10.97 13.87 -12.61
C LEU A 310 11.21 13.59 -14.08
N LYS A 311 10.30 14.03 -14.96
CA LYS A 311 10.46 13.94 -16.41
C LYS A 311 11.67 14.74 -16.88
N TYR A 312 11.81 15.99 -16.44
CA TYR A 312 12.90 16.88 -16.82
C TYR A 312 14.28 16.32 -16.43
N HIS A 313 14.38 15.66 -15.28
CA HIS A 313 15.64 15.10 -14.77
C HIS A 313 15.92 13.64 -15.17
N THR A 314 15.09 13.03 -16.02
CA THR A 314 15.22 11.61 -16.45
C THR A 314 16.58 11.30 -17.07
N ASP A 315 17.17 12.24 -17.83
CA ASP A 315 18.42 12.01 -18.56
C ASP A 315 19.69 12.21 -17.71
N HIS A 316 19.55 12.65 -16.46
CA HIS A 316 20.65 12.85 -15.51
C HIS A 316 21.81 13.72 -16.07
N MET A 317 21.48 14.74 -16.86
CA MET A 317 22.44 15.55 -17.61
C MET A 317 23.49 16.22 -16.71
N VAL A 318 23.07 16.79 -15.57
CA VAL A 318 23.97 17.46 -14.62
C VAL A 318 24.99 16.47 -14.04
N LEU A 319 24.54 15.27 -13.64
CA LEU A 319 25.42 14.21 -13.12
C LEU A 319 26.42 13.73 -14.18
N LYS A 320 25.98 13.53 -15.42
CA LYS A 320 26.86 13.16 -16.54
C LYS A 320 27.91 14.24 -16.80
N ALA A 321 27.52 15.51 -16.77
CA ALA A 321 28.43 16.63 -16.97
C ALA A 321 29.48 16.74 -15.84
N LEU A 322 29.07 16.58 -14.58
CA LEU A 322 30.00 16.51 -13.44
C LEU A 322 31.02 15.39 -13.58
N LYS A 323 30.59 14.20 -14.03
CA LYS A 323 31.50 13.07 -14.29
C LYS A 323 32.52 13.38 -15.39
N ILE A 324 32.10 14.02 -16.48
CA ILE A 324 32.98 14.38 -17.60
C ILE A 324 33.99 15.44 -17.17
N THR A 325 33.50 16.57 -16.65
CA THR A 325 34.32 17.72 -16.24
C THR A 325 35.27 17.38 -15.08
N GLY A 326 34.86 16.48 -14.18
CA GLY A 326 35.74 15.94 -13.14
C GLY A 326 36.91 15.15 -13.72
N VAL A 327 36.68 14.28 -14.73
CA VAL A 327 37.76 13.53 -15.40
C VAL A 327 38.69 14.45 -16.19
N GLU A 328 38.19 15.57 -16.70
CA GLU A 328 38.99 16.60 -17.38
C GLU A 328 39.83 17.43 -16.40
N GLY A 329 39.53 17.38 -15.10
CA GLY A 329 40.19 18.20 -14.07
C GLY A 329 39.82 19.69 -14.16
N ASN A 330 38.69 20.01 -14.80
CA ASN A 330 38.26 21.40 -14.99
C ASN A 330 37.45 21.89 -13.79
N LEU A 331 38.15 22.46 -12.80
CA LEU A 331 37.54 22.95 -11.55
C LEU A 331 36.48 24.05 -11.78
N GLU A 332 36.68 24.93 -12.77
CA GLU A 332 35.73 26.00 -13.09
C GLU A 332 34.42 25.43 -13.65
N ALA A 333 34.51 24.49 -14.59
CA ALA A 333 33.34 23.81 -15.13
C ALA A 333 32.63 22.96 -14.06
N VAL A 334 33.38 22.28 -13.19
CA VAL A 334 32.80 21.56 -12.05
C VAL A 334 32.04 22.52 -11.15
N ALA A 335 32.60 23.68 -10.80
CA ALA A 335 31.91 24.69 -9.99
C ALA A 335 30.57 25.13 -10.63
N GLU A 336 30.54 25.37 -11.95
CA GLU A 336 29.30 25.70 -12.66
C GLU A 336 28.24 24.59 -12.53
N TYR A 337 28.62 23.32 -12.75
CA TYR A 337 27.68 22.20 -12.66
C TYR A 337 27.29 21.85 -11.22
N THR A 338 28.12 22.17 -10.21
CA THR A 338 27.74 22.04 -8.80
C THR A 338 26.68 23.06 -8.38
N CYS A 339 26.70 24.26 -8.97
CA CYS A 339 25.61 25.24 -8.81
C CYS A 339 24.30 24.68 -9.38
N LYS A 340 24.33 24.14 -10.61
CA LYS A 340 23.17 23.50 -11.24
C LYS A 340 22.63 22.31 -10.45
N LEU A 341 23.52 21.50 -9.88
CA LEU A 341 23.11 20.39 -9.01
C LEU A 341 22.46 20.91 -7.72
N SER A 342 22.97 22.00 -7.15
CA SER A 342 22.41 22.63 -5.96
C SER A 342 21.01 23.20 -6.24
N GLU A 343 20.80 23.84 -7.38
CA GLU A 343 19.49 24.30 -7.84
C GLU A 343 18.52 23.12 -8.03
N GLN A 344 18.97 22.05 -8.70
CA GLN A 344 18.19 20.82 -8.85
C GLN A 344 17.83 20.20 -7.48
N LYS A 345 18.77 20.22 -6.52
CA LYS A 345 18.53 19.73 -5.16
C LYS A 345 17.42 20.52 -4.47
N GLU A 346 17.46 21.86 -4.50
CA GLU A 346 16.41 22.69 -3.90
C GLU A 346 15.04 22.43 -4.53
N GLN A 347 14.97 22.28 -5.86
CA GLN A 347 13.74 21.90 -6.56
C GLN A 347 13.18 20.55 -6.09
N LEU A 348 14.03 19.53 -5.96
CA LEU A 348 13.61 18.19 -5.55
C LEU A 348 13.24 18.11 -4.07
N VAL A 349 13.93 18.85 -3.20
CA VAL A 349 13.59 18.98 -1.77
C VAL A 349 12.21 19.62 -1.63
N GLU A 350 11.96 20.71 -2.35
CA GLU A 350 10.68 21.40 -2.34
C GLU A 350 9.55 20.53 -2.89
N MET A 351 9.79 19.81 -3.98
CA MET A 351 8.86 18.79 -4.49
C MET A 351 8.49 17.75 -3.42
N CYS A 352 9.46 17.25 -2.64
CA CYS A 352 9.19 16.27 -1.57
C CYS A 352 8.34 16.86 -0.45
N ARG A 353 8.57 18.14 -0.08
CA ARG A 353 7.76 18.85 0.93
C ARG A 353 6.30 19.01 0.49
N LEU A 354 6.07 19.42 -0.75
CA LEU A 354 4.71 19.58 -1.28
C LEU A 354 4.01 18.22 -1.42
N LEU A 355 4.70 17.17 -1.86
CA LEU A 355 4.15 15.81 -1.92
C LEU A 355 3.78 15.26 -0.53
N ARG A 356 4.53 15.61 0.52
CA ARG A 356 4.23 15.20 1.90
C ARG A 356 2.82 15.61 2.29
N HIS A 357 2.40 16.83 1.96
CA HIS A 357 1.09 17.39 2.29
C HIS A 357 -0.09 16.65 1.65
N VAL A 358 0.15 15.99 0.52
CA VAL A 358 -0.91 15.38 -0.31
C VAL A 358 -0.82 13.85 -0.39
N SER A 359 0.14 13.26 0.33
CA SER A 359 0.49 11.84 0.23
C SER A 359 -0.59 10.87 0.72
N GLY A 360 -1.54 11.33 1.53
CA GLY A 360 -2.76 10.59 1.86
C GLY A 360 -2.66 9.58 3.00
N THR A 361 -1.44 9.15 3.37
CA THR A 361 -1.24 8.22 4.51
C THR A 361 0.12 8.44 5.18
N GLU A 362 0.19 8.22 6.49
CA GLU A 362 1.45 8.37 7.25
C GLU A 362 2.67 7.61 6.69
N PRO A 363 2.57 6.37 6.16
CA PRO A 363 3.72 5.72 5.56
C PRO A 363 4.28 6.47 4.34
N LEU A 364 3.42 7.08 3.53
CA LEU A 364 3.85 7.86 2.36
C LEU A 364 4.41 9.21 2.77
N GLU A 365 3.87 9.84 3.81
CA GLU A 365 4.45 11.04 4.43
C GLU A 365 5.89 10.77 4.88
N ILE A 366 6.12 9.64 5.56
CA ILE A 366 7.47 9.23 6.00
C ILE A 366 8.39 9.00 4.80
N THR A 367 7.91 8.38 3.72
CA THR A 367 8.72 8.20 2.51
C THR A 367 9.07 9.54 1.85
N CYS A 368 8.18 10.53 1.86
CA CYS A 368 8.48 11.88 1.38
C CYS A 368 9.57 12.55 2.21
N ILE A 369 9.48 12.47 3.55
CA ILE A 369 10.51 12.99 4.46
C ILE A 369 11.87 12.30 4.21
N HIS A 370 11.86 10.98 4.10
CA HIS A 370 13.08 10.22 3.80
C HIS A 370 13.71 10.63 2.46
N ALA A 371 12.89 10.89 1.43
CA ALA A 371 13.37 11.36 0.14
C ALA A 371 13.95 12.77 0.22
N GLU A 372 13.27 13.68 0.92
CA GLU A 372 13.74 15.05 1.20
C GLU A 372 15.13 15.02 1.84
N ASP A 373 15.28 14.32 2.96
CA ASP A 373 16.56 14.15 3.68
C ASP A 373 17.64 13.55 2.78
N THR A 374 17.24 12.59 1.93
CA THR A 374 18.17 11.93 1.02
C THR A 374 18.72 12.88 -0.04
N PHE A 375 17.90 13.74 -0.64
CA PHE A 375 18.39 14.75 -1.59
C PHE A 375 19.23 15.81 -0.86
N GLN A 376 18.77 16.26 0.30
CA GLN A 376 19.46 17.27 1.11
C GLN A 376 20.89 16.86 1.48
N VAL A 377 21.10 15.58 1.78
CA VAL A 377 22.43 15.05 2.15
C VAL A 377 23.25 14.59 0.95
N THR A 378 22.65 13.88 -0.01
CA THR A 378 23.40 13.29 -1.13
C THR A 378 23.93 14.35 -2.10
N GLY A 379 23.20 15.46 -2.29
CA GLY A 379 23.61 16.54 -3.19
C GLY A 379 24.99 17.12 -2.86
N PRO A 380 25.21 17.65 -1.63
CA PRO A 380 26.52 18.12 -1.19
C PRO A 380 27.62 17.04 -1.25
N GLN A 381 27.26 15.77 -1.02
CA GLN A 381 28.22 14.68 -1.12
C GLN A 381 28.68 14.41 -2.56
N ILE A 382 27.78 14.53 -3.55
CA ILE A 382 28.14 14.45 -4.98
C ILE A 382 29.08 15.61 -5.35
N ILE A 383 28.80 16.82 -4.87
CA ILE A 383 29.67 17.99 -5.09
C ILE A 383 31.09 17.70 -4.59
N SER A 384 31.20 17.25 -3.34
CA SER A 384 32.47 16.88 -2.70
C SER A 384 33.22 15.78 -3.48
N ALA A 385 32.50 14.78 -3.99
CA ALA A 385 33.07 13.70 -4.78
C ALA A 385 33.54 14.19 -6.17
N ALA A 386 32.80 15.10 -6.81
CA ALA A 386 33.15 15.70 -8.09
C ALA A 386 34.39 16.59 -7.98
N GLU A 387 34.47 17.42 -6.93
CA GLU A 387 35.65 18.22 -6.60
C GLU A 387 36.88 17.33 -6.35
N THR A 388 36.71 16.24 -5.58
CA THR A 388 37.79 15.27 -5.35
C THR A 388 38.32 14.68 -6.67
N LEU A 389 37.41 14.33 -7.59
CA LEU A 389 37.78 13.82 -8.91
C LEU A 389 38.48 14.89 -9.75
N ALA A 390 38.00 16.13 -9.73
CA ALA A 390 38.61 17.24 -10.47
C ALA A 390 40.03 17.59 -9.99
N LEU A 391 40.29 17.46 -8.69
CA LEU A 391 41.62 17.60 -8.10
C LEU A 391 42.55 16.41 -8.44
N HIS A 392 41.96 15.24 -8.71
CA HIS A 392 42.69 14.00 -8.98
C HIS A 392 42.13 13.26 -10.22
N PRO A 393 42.19 13.86 -11.42
CA PRO A 393 41.44 13.41 -12.61
C PRO A 393 41.84 12.02 -13.12
N SER A 394 43.09 11.59 -12.85
CA SER A 394 43.58 10.26 -13.21
C SER A 394 43.23 9.17 -12.19
N SER A 395 42.60 9.52 -11.05
CA SER A 395 42.29 8.57 -9.98
C SER A 395 41.03 7.76 -10.32
N LYS A 396 41.23 6.48 -10.61
CA LYS A 396 40.11 5.53 -10.79
C LYS A 396 39.24 5.40 -9.55
N ILE A 397 39.84 5.53 -8.35
CA ILE A 397 39.13 5.44 -7.07
C ILE A 397 38.22 6.66 -6.88
N ALA A 398 38.70 7.87 -7.19
CA ALA A 398 37.87 9.07 -7.11
C ALA A 398 36.72 9.03 -8.12
N LYS A 399 36.96 8.46 -9.32
CA LYS A 399 35.92 8.25 -10.34
C LYS A 399 34.86 7.26 -9.88
N GLU A 400 35.26 6.12 -9.32
CA GLU A 400 34.34 5.13 -8.73
C GLU A 400 33.53 5.76 -7.59
N ASN A 401 34.15 6.59 -6.76
CA ASN A 401 33.46 7.32 -5.71
C ASN A 401 32.34 8.20 -6.27
N LEU A 402 32.65 9.10 -7.21
CA LEU A 402 31.62 9.95 -7.81
C LEU A 402 30.49 9.14 -8.46
N GLU A 403 30.82 8.02 -9.13
CA GLU A 403 29.81 7.15 -9.75
C GLU A 403 28.81 6.61 -8.72
N VAL A 404 29.27 6.07 -7.60
CA VAL A 404 28.39 5.50 -6.55
C VAL A 404 27.45 6.54 -5.96
N PHE A 405 27.90 7.77 -5.74
CA PHE A 405 27.04 8.84 -5.23
C PHE A 405 26.03 9.32 -6.28
N CYS A 406 26.41 9.37 -7.56
CA CYS A 406 25.50 9.64 -8.67
C CYS A 406 24.43 8.55 -8.79
N GLU A 407 24.81 7.26 -8.75
CA GLU A 407 23.88 6.13 -8.80
C GLU A 407 22.86 6.18 -7.64
N ALA A 408 23.29 6.58 -6.44
CA ALA A 408 22.39 6.75 -5.30
C ALA A 408 21.33 7.85 -5.56
N TRP A 409 21.71 8.94 -6.21
CA TRP A 409 20.80 10.02 -6.60
C TRP A 409 19.83 9.59 -7.72
N GLU A 410 20.33 8.90 -8.74
CA GLU A 410 19.53 8.35 -9.84
C GLU A 410 18.50 7.32 -9.33
N SER A 411 18.93 6.45 -8.41
CA SER A 411 18.04 5.54 -7.70
C SER A 411 16.96 6.29 -6.93
N GLN A 412 17.31 7.38 -6.23
CA GLN A 412 16.32 8.16 -5.48
C GLN A 412 15.28 8.82 -6.41
N LEU A 413 15.69 9.35 -7.57
CA LEU A 413 14.76 9.87 -8.58
C LEU A 413 13.80 8.78 -9.10
N SER A 414 14.32 7.55 -9.27
CA SER A 414 13.50 6.40 -9.65
C SER A 414 12.48 6.03 -8.56
N ASP A 415 12.92 6.03 -7.30
CA ASP A 415 12.07 5.79 -6.14
C ASP A 415 10.95 6.85 -6.03
N MET A 416 11.26 8.11 -6.35
CA MET A 416 10.26 9.20 -6.39
C MET A 416 9.17 8.98 -7.43
N SER A 417 9.50 8.39 -8.58
CA SER A 417 8.51 8.07 -9.61
C SER A 417 7.52 7.00 -9.13
N LEU A 418 8.00 6.03 -8.35
CA LEU A 418 7.15 5.05 -7.69
C LEU A 418 6.26 5.70 -6.62
N LEU A 419 6.86 6.54 -5.78
CA LEU A 419 6.15 7.27 -4.72
C LEU A 419 5.03 8.13 -5.28
N LEU A 420 5.29 8.92 -6.33
CA LEU A 420 4.28 9.75 -7.00
C LEU A 420 3.09 8.92 -7.48
N ARG A 421 3.35 7.75 -8.09
CA ARG A 421 2.28 6.84 -8.49
C ARG A 421 1.47 6.33 -7.30
N GLU A 422 2.13 5.96 -6.21
CA GLU A 422 1.43 5.49 -5.00
C GLU A 422 0.58 6.58 -4.37
N ILE A 423 1.05 7.83 -4.34
CA ILE A 423 0.29 8.99 -3.86
C ILE A 423 -0.97 9.18 -4.70
N ASN A 424 -0.84 9.17 -6.03
CA ASN A 424 -1.99 9.24 -6.94
C ASN A 424 -2.97 8.07 -6.72
N ASP A 425 -2.47 6.85 -6.53
CA ASP A 425 -3.30 5.69 -6.23
C ASP A 425 -4.06 5.83 -4.90
N VAL A 426 -3.48 6.48 -3.89
CA VAL A 426 -4.18 6.80 -2.63
C VAL A 426 -5.27 7.82 -2.87
N PHE A 427 -4.94 8.90 -3.58
CA PHE A 427 -5.86 9.99 -3.86
C PHE A 427 -7.07 9.53 -4.68
N GLU A 428 -6.85 8.68 -5.68
CA GLU A 428 -7.91 8.09 -6.51
C GLU A 428 -8.65 6.92 -5.82
N GLY A 429 -8.23 6.51 -4.62
CA GLY A 429 -8.84 5.40 -3.88
C GLY A 429 -8.47 4.00 -4.42
N ARG A 430 -7.49 3.89 -5.31
CA ARG A 430 -6.99 2.63 -5.88
C ARG A 430 -6.10 1.82 -4.91
N ARG A 431 -5.62 2.43 -3.82
CA ARG A 431 -4.65 1.83 -2.87
C ARG A 431 -5.18 0.63 -2.04
N GLY A 432 -6.37 0.13 -2.32
CA GLY A 432 -6.93 -1.12 -1.76
C GLY A 432 -6.58 -2.39 -2.54
N GLU A 433 -6.19 -2.27 -3.81
CA GLU A 433 -6.01 -3.42 -4.73
C GLU A 433 -4.78 -4.29 -4.43
N LYS A 434 -3.87 -3.82 -3.56
CA LYS A 434 -2.59 -4.47 -3.24
C LYS A 434 -2.48 -5.01 -1.81
N ARG A 435 -3.59 -5.21 -1.08
CA ARG A 435 -3.53 -5.98 0.17
C ARG A 435 -3.52 -7.47 -0.14
N VAL A 436 -2.31 -8.03 -0.16
CA VAL A 436 -2.07 -9.48 -0.12
C VAL A 436 -2.88 -10.07 1.03
N TYR A 437 -3.95 -10.79 0.71
CA TYR A 437 -4.65 -11.61 1.70
C TYR A 437 -3.69 -12.66 2.22
N LEU A 438 -3.56 -12.72 3.55
CA LEU A 438 -2.68 -13.60 4.35
C LEU A 438 -2.91 -15.12 4.14
N SER A 439 -3.70 -15.52 3.15
CA SER A 439 -4.04 -16.89 2.80
C SER A 439 -3.57 -17.31 1.40
N LEU A 440 -3.01 -16.42 0.57
CA LEU A 440 -2.58 -16.75 -0.80
C LEU A 440 -1.05 -16.55 -1.00
N PRO A 441 -0.30 -17.57 -1.47
CA PRO A 441 1.12 -17.43 -1.79
C PRO A 441 1.42 -17.32 -3.31
N ARG A 442 2.52 -16.60 -3.58
CA ARG A 442 3.34 -16.44 -4.81
C ARG A 442 2.78 -15.63 -6.01
N PRO A 443 3.64 -14.80 -6.67
CA PRO A 443 3.23 -13.83 -7.70
C PRO A 443 2.71 -14.42 -9.03
N GLY A 444 2.96 -15.70 -9.33
CA GLY A 444 2.60 -16.30 -10.62
C GLY A 444 1.19 -16.89 -10.68
N GLU A 445 0.71 -17.49 -9.58
CA GLU A 445 -0.60 -18.15 -9.52
C GLU A 445 -1.73 -17.12 -9.31
N GLN A 446 -1.42 -16.00 -8.66
CA GLN A 446 -2.35 -14.90 -8.38
C GLN A 446 -2.80 -14.15 -9.66
N ALA A 447 -1.96 -14.08 -10.69
CA ALA A 447 -2.30 -13.44 -11.96
C ALA A 447 -3.42 -14.19 -12.71
N LYS A 448 -3.45 -15.52 -12.62
CA LYS A 448 -4.48 -16.34 -13.27
C LYS A 448 -5.85 -16.13 -12.62
N ILE A 449 -5.90 -16.16 -11.29
CA ILE A 449 -7.13 -15.93 -10.54
C ILE A 449 -7.61 -14.49 -10.71
N ALA A 450 -6.71 -13.50 -10.69
CA ALA A 450 -7.07 -12.10 -10.94
C ALA A 450 -7.67 -11.91 -12.34
N LYS A 451 -7.11 -12.55 -13.37
CA LYS A 451 -7.66 -12.53 -14.72
C LYS A 451 -9.07 -13.14 -14.77
N LEU A 452 -9.25 -14.33 -14.18
CA LEU A 452 -10.56 -14.98 -14.12
C LEU A 452 -11.58 -14.16 -13.32
N GLY A 453 -11.14 -13.51 -12.24
CA GLY A 453 -11.96 -12.58 -11.46
C GLY A 453 -12.42 -11.38 -12.29
N LEU A 454 -11.53 -10.76 -13.05
CA LEU A 454 -11.89 -9.64 -13.92
C LEU A 454 -12.87 -10.06 -15.03
N GLU A 455 -12.66 -11.22 -15.65
CA GLU A 455 -13.62 -11.80 -16.60
C GLU A 455 -15.00 -12.01 -15.95
N LEU A 456 -15.02 -12.46 -14.69
CA LEU A 456 -16.26 -12.63 -13.93
C LEU A 456 -16.96 -11.29 -13.64
N HIS A 457 -16.22 -10.23 -13.33
CA HIS A 457 -16.77 -8.89 -13.13
C HIS A 457 -17.43 -8.31 -14.38
N LEU A 458 -16.78 -8.45 -15.54
CA LEU A 458 -17.38 -8.00 -16.81
C LEU A 458 -18.72 -8.73 -17.07
N LEU A 459 -18.77 -10.04 -16.81
CA LEU A 459 -20.00 -10.82 -16.93
C LEU A 459 -21.09 -10.40 -15.93
N THR A 460 -20.73 -9.99 -14.71
CA THR A 460 -21.72 -9.43 -13.76
C THR A 460 -22.33 -8.14 -14.30
N SER A 461 -21.50 -7.23 -14.84
CA SER A 461 -21.98 -5.98 -15.44
C SER A 461 -22.86 -6.23 -16.67
N ASP A 462 -22.53 -7.21 -17.49
CA ASP A 462 -23.32 -7.60 -18.66
C ASP A 462 -24.70 -8.16 -18.25
N VAL A 463 -24.74 -9.01 -17.22
CA VAL A 463 -25.99 -9.54 -16.67
C VAL A 463 -26.83 -8.43 -16.04
N ASP A 464 -26.24 -7.56 -15.22
CA ASP A 464 -26.95 -6.45 -14.58
C ASP A 464 -27.57 -5.53 -15.64
N SER A 465 -26.77 -5.10 -16.62
CA SER A 465 -27.25 -4.27 -17.74
C SER A 465 -28.35 -4.96 -18.55
N GLU A 466 -28.29 -6.27 -18.75
CA GLU A 466 -29.34 -6.99 -19.46
C GLU A 466 -30.62 -7.09 -18.63
N THR A 467 -30.53 -7.36 -17.32
CA THR A 467 -31.69 -7.44 -16.42
C THR A 467 -32.42 -6.09 -16.27
N GLU A 468 -31.70 -4.97 -16.31
CA GLU A 468 -32.30 -3.63 -16.29
C GLU A 468 -33.19 -3.33 -17.52
N LYS A 469 -32.97 -4.03 -18.65
CA LYS A 469 -33.75 -3.83 -19.89
C LYS A 469 -35.11 -4.54 -19.87
N TRP A 470 -35.37 -5.38 -18.87
CA TRP A 470 -36.64 -6.10 -18.75
C TRP A 470 -37.73 -5.20 -18.15
N GLU A 471 -38.90 -5.18 -18.79
CA GLU A 471 -40.04 -4.37 -18.32
C GLU A 471 -40.60 -4.85 -16.98
N ASP A 472 -40.55 -6.16 -16.76
CA ASP A 472 -41.06 -6.82 -15.56
C ASP A 472 -39.88 -7.24 -14.68
N GLN A 473 -39.58 -6.41 -13.68
CA GLN A 473 -38.52 -6.66 -12.71
C GLN A 473 -38.89 -7.75 -11.69
N ASP A 474 -40.17 -8.12 -11.58
CA ASP A 474 -40.65 -9.18 -10.69
C ASP A 474 -40.60 -10.57 -11.36
N ASN A 475 -40.15 -10.64 -12.63
CA ASN A 475 -40.03 -11.90 -13.34
C ASN A 475 -38.99 -12.83 -12.67
N GLU A 476 -39.36 -14.10 -12.45
CA GLU A 476 -38.50 -15.08 -11.76
C GLU A 476 -37.13 -15.26 -12.43
N ILE A 477 -37.05 -15.20 -13.76
CA ILE A 477 -35.78 -15.31 -14.51
C ILE A 477 -34.88 -14.11 -14.23
N VAL A 478 -35.46 -12.91 -14.13
CA VAL A 478 -34.75 -11.65 -13.83
C VAL A 478 -34.24 -11.69 -12.39
N GLN A 479 -35.08 -12.07 -11.43
CA GLN A 479 -34.72 -12.18 -10.01
C GLN A 479 -33.58 -13.19 -9.79
N HIS A 480 -33.65 -14.37 -10.42
CA HIS A 480 -32.55 -15.34 -10.35
C HIS A 480 -31.29 -14.83 -11.05
N GLY A 481 -31.41 -14.12 -12.18
CA GLY A 481 -30.29 -13.48 -12.87
C GLY A 481 -29.55 -12.47 -12.00
N GLN A 482 -30.29 -11.56 -11.35
CA GLN A 482 -29.76 -10.57 -10.41
C GLN A 482 -29.13 -11.22 -9.17
N GLY A 483 -29.78 -12.24 -8.61
CA GLY A 483 -29.22 -13.02 -7.51
C GLY A 483 -27.89 -13.69 -7.87
N MET A 484 -27.82 -14.35 -9.02
CA MET A 484 -26.59 -14.95 -9.53
C MET A 484 -25.50 -13.90 -9.80
N SER A 485 -25.85 -12.74 -10.37
CA SER A 485 -24.91 -11.63 -10.60
C SER A 485 -24.30 -11.12 -9.29
N SER A 486 -25.11 -10.83 -8.28
CA SER A 486 -24.65 -10.37 -6.95
C SER A 486 -23.71 -11.38 -6.27
N MET A 487 -24.03 -12.68 -6.38
CA MET A 487 -23.18 -13.74 -5.85
C MET A 487 -21.85 -13.87 -6.61
N ALA A 488 -21.88 -13.80 -7.94
CA ALA A 488 -20.68 -13.80 -8.77
C ALA A 488 -19.80 -12.57 -8.51
N TYR A 489 -20.41 -11.41 -8.27
CA TYR A 489 -19.70 -10.19 -7.91
C TYR A 489 -18.99 -10.34 -6.55
N SER A 490 -19.65 -10.98 -5.58
CA SER A 490 -19.02 -11.31 -4.29
C SER A 490 -17.81 -12.25 -4.46
N MET A 491 -17.89 -13.22 -5.38
CA MET A 491 -16.77 -14.10 -5.72
C MET A 491 -15.63 -13.36 -6.45
N TYR A 492 -15.96 -12.39 -7.29
CA TYR A 492 -14.98 -11.47 -7.89
C TYR A 492 -14.26 -10.65 -6.82
N LEU A 493 -15.01 -10.00 -5.91
CA LEU A 493 -14.42 -9.22 -4.82
C LEU A 493 -13.48 -10.10 -3.98
N PHE A 494 -13.83 -11.35 -3.72
CA PHE A 494 -12.93 -12.30 -3.07
C PHE A 494 -11.59 -12.49 -3.81
N THR A 495 -11.60 -12.57 -5.15
CA THR A 495 -10.34 -12.65 -5.94
C THR A 495 -9.45 -11.42 -5.80
N ARG A 496 -10.02 -10.28 -5.38
CA ARG A 496 -9.32 -9.02 -5.06
C ARG A 496 -9.01 -8.85 -3.57
N GLY A 497 -9.47 -9.75 -2.71
CA GLY A 497 -9.42 -9.57 -1.26
C GLY A 497 -10.45 -8.56 -0.73
N GLU A 498 -11.44 -8.20 -1.51
CA GLU A 498 -12.50 -7.26 -1.16
C GLU A 498 -13.79 -8.01 -0.77
N GLY A 499 -14.79 -7.29 -0.28
CA GLY A 499 -16.13 -7.85 -0.03
C GLY A 499 -16.28 -8.65 1.27
N LEU A 500 -17.41 -9.36 1.37
CA LEU A 500 -17.85 -10.05 2.59
C LEU A 500 -17.21 -11.42 2.79
N LEU A 501 -16.74 -12.07 1.72
CA LEU A 501 -16.09 -13.37 1.77
C LEU A 501 -14.66 -13.19 2.30
N LYS A 502 -14.34 -13.75 3.46
CA LYS A 502 -13.05 -13.56 4.13
C LYS A 502 -12.14 -14.77 4.04
N THR A 503 -12.72 -15.96 3.85
CA THR A 503 -11.99 -17.23 3.83
C THR A 503 -12.26 -18.00 2.54
N THR A 504 -11.36 -18.93 2.19
CA THR A 504 -11.59 -19.85 1.06
C THR A 504 -12.81 -20.74 1.30
N GLN A 505 -13.18 -20.99 2.56
CA GLN A 505 -14.39 -21.72 2.90
C GLN A 505 -15.65 -20.90 2.57
N ASP A 506 -15.62 -19.59 2.82
CA ASP A 506 -16.71 -18.67 2.44
C ASP A 506 -16.90 -18.69 0.92
N LEU A 507 -15.80 -18.68 0.14
CA LEU A 507 -15.87 -18.81 -1.32
C LEU A 507 -16.51 -20.13 -1.76
N PHE A 508 -16.13 -21.26 -1.16
CA PHE A 508 -16.71 -22.56 -1.51
C PHE A 508 -18.20 -22.61 -1.17
N HIS A 509 -18.59 -22.07 -0.02
CA HIS A 509 -19.98 -21.96 0.35
C HIS A 509 -20.77 -21.06 -0.62
N GLN A 510 -20.20 -19.91 -1.01
CA GLN A 510 -20.80 -19.01 -1.99
C GLN A 510 -21.00 -19.70 -3.34
N ALA A 511 -20.01 -20.48 -3.80
CA ALA A 511 -20.10 -21.26 -5.03
C ALA A 511 -21.20 -22.34 -4.97
N GLU A 512 -21.47 -22.92 -3.80
CA GLU A 512 -22.59 -23.85 -3.61
C GLU A 512 -23.94 -23.14 -3.72
N ILE A 513 -24.10 -22.00 -3.06
CA ILE A 513 -25.34 -21.21 -3.12
C ILE A 513 -25.58 -20.73 -4.56
N PHE A 514 -24.54 -20.22 -5.23
CA PHE A 514 -24.60 -19.81 -6.64
C PHE A 514 -25.06 -20.95 -7.55
N ALA A 515 -24.53 -22.16 -7.37
CA ALA A 515 -24.95 -23.33 -8.14
C ALA A 515 -26.41 -23.74 -7.87
N THR A 516 -26.86 -23.62 -6.61
CA THR A 516 -28.27 -23.84 -6.25
C THR A 516 -29.18 -22.82 -6.92
N GLU A 517 -28.79 -21.55 -6.97
CA GLU A 517 -29.57 -20.50 -7.62
C GLU A 517 -29.66 -20.71 -9.14
N GLY A 518 -28.55 -21.09 -9.79
CA GLY A 518 -28.57 -21.46 -11.22
C GLY A 518 -29.45 -22.66 -11.53
N THR A 519 -29.64 -23.57 -10.58
CA THR A 519 -30.58 -24.69 -10.74
C THR A 519 -32.04 -24.23 -10.65
N LYS A 520 -32.36 -23.26 -9.78
CA LYS A 520 -33.70 -22.65 -9.73
C LYS A 520 -34.00 -21.87 -11.01
N LEU A 521 -33.02 -21.13 -11.53
CA LEU A 521 -33.14 -20.48 -12.82
C LEU A 521 -33.48 -21.49 -13.92
N ALA A 522 -32.81 -22.65 -13.96
CA ALA A 522 -33.15 -23.68 -14.94
C ALA A 522 -34.60 -24.18 -14.80
N SER A 523 -35.13 -24.31 -13.57
CA SER A 523 -36.56 -24.62 -13.35
C SER A 523 -37.49 -23.52 -13.91
N ALA A 524 -37.15 -22.25 -13.74
CA ALA A 524 -37.89 -21.14 -14.33
C ALA A 524 -37.82 -21.16 -15.87
N LEU A 525 -36.69 -21.54 -16.46
CA LEU A 525 -36.55 -21.75 -17.91
C LEU A 525 -37.42 -22.89 -18.43
N HIS A 526 -37.53 -23.99 -17.68
CA HIS A 526 -38.47 -25.08 -18.02
C HIS A 526 -39.93 -24.60 -18.00
N ALA A 527 -40.32 -23.85 -16.97
CA ALA A 527 -41.66 -23.27 -16.89
C ALA A 527 -41.95 -22.28 -18.04
N LEU A 528 -40.94 -21.49 -18.44
CA LEU A 528 -41.04 -20.63 -19.63
C LEU A 528 -41.21 -21.45 -20.91
N SER A 529 -40.54 -22.60 -21.03
CA SER A 529 -40.60 -23.45 -22.23
C SER A 529 -42.00 -24.00 -22.53
N ASP A 530 -42.87 -24.10 -21.51
CA ASP A 530 -44.27 -24.49 -21.68
C ASP A 530 -45.16 -23.36 -22.21
N GLN A 531 -44.68 -22.11 -22.18
CA GLN A 531 -45.40 -20.92 -22.62
C GLN A 531 -44.93 -20.44 -24.00
N VAL A 532 -43.85 -21.01 -24.55
CA VAL A 532 -43.23 -20.61 -25.83
C VAL A 532 -43.69 -21.52 -26.96
N HIS A 533 -43.75 -20.99 -28.19
CA HIS A 533 -44.06 -21.77 -29.39
C HIS A 533 -43.18 -23.02 -29.56
N ASP A 534 -43.77 -24.10 -30.08
CA ASP A 534 -43.13 -25.42 -30.21
C ASP A 534 -41.79 -25.42 -30.95
N GLU A 535 -41.58 -24.51 -31.91
CA GLU A 535 -40.33 -24.38 -32.68
C GLU A 535 -39.13 -23.88 -31.84
N ASP A 536 -39.39 -23.03 -30.84
CA ASP A 536 -38.33 -22.42 -30.00
C ASP A 536 -38.10 -23.23 -28.70
N LYS A 537 -39.01 -24.14 -28.36
CA LYS A 537 -38.98 -24.97 -27.15
C LYS A 537 -37.73 -25.88 -27.04
N PRO A 538 -37.28 -26.58 -28.11
CA PRO A 538 -36.09 -27.44 -28.03
C PRO A 538 -34.81 -26.67 -27.70
N LEU A 539 -34.68 -25.44 -28.21
CA LEU A 539 -33.51 -24.59 -27.96
C LEU A 539 -33.44 -24.15 -26.50
N LEU A 540 -34.57 -23.73 -25.92
CA LEU A 540 -34.63 -23.29 -24.53
C LEU A 540 -34.37 -24.44 -23.55
N LEU A 541 -34.93 -25.62 -23.83
CA LEU A 541 -34.68 -26.83 -23.04
C LEU A 541 -33.21 -27.27 -23.10
N LEU A 542 -32.57 -27.16 -24.27
CA LEU A 542 -31.15 -27.49 -24.43
C LEU A 542 -30.25 -26.60 -23.56
N GLU A 543 -30.49 -25.28 -23.56
CA GLU A 543 -29.68 -24.37 -22.75
C GLU A 543 -29.99 -24.49 -21.25
N ALA A 544 -31.23 -24.85 -20.86
CA ALA A 544 -31.58 -25.17 -19.48
C ALA A 544 -30.83 -26.42 -18.97
N GLU A 545 -30.78 -27.49 -19.76
CA GLU A 545 -30.03 -28.72 -19.42
C GLU A 545 -28.52 -28.45 -19.30
N LYS A 546 -27.97 -27.60 -20.17
CA LYS A 546 -26.58 -27.17 -20.11
C LYS A 546 -26.28 -26.39 -18.84
N LEU A 547 -27.18 -25.46 -18.44
CA LEU A 547 -27.08 -24.73 -17.18
C LEU A 547 -27.08 -25.68 -15.97
N ILE A 548 -27.99 -26.65 -15.95
CA ILE A 548 -28.08 -27.68 -14.89
C ILE A 548 -26.77 -28.47 -14.80
N SER A 549 -26.23 -28.91 -15.93
CA SER A 549 -24.97 -29.67 -15.98
C SER A 549 -23.81 -28.86 -15.38
N MET A 550 -23.69 -27.58 -15.75
CA MET A 550 -22.63 -26.69 -15.26
C MET A 550 -22.77 -26.38 -13.76
N CYS A 551 -24.00 -26.15 -13.28
CA CYS A 551 -24.27 -25.95 -11.85
C CYS A 551 -23.93 -27.20 -11.02
N LYS A 552 -24.31 -28.39 -11.49
CA LYS A 552 -23.94 -29.67 -10.85
C LYS A 552 -22.42 -29.83 -10.77
N GLN A 553 -21.69 -29.52 -11.84
CA GLN A 553 -20.23 -29.59 -11.83
C GLN A 553 -19.59 -28.60 -10.85
N LEU A 554 -20.12 -27.38 -10.74
CA LEU A 554 -19.66 -26.40 -9.76
C LEU A 554 -19.91 -26.89 -8.34
N GLN A 555 -21.11 -27.44 -8.07
CA GLN A 555 -21.49 -27.95 -6.75
C GLN A 555 -20.61 -29.14 -6.32
N ILE A 556 -20.30 -30.08 -7.22
CA ILE A 556 -19.36 -31.17 -6.95
C ILE A 556 -17.97 -30.63 -6.60
N THR A 557 -17.51 -29.62 -7.35
CA THR A 557 -16.20 -29.01 -7.13
C THR A 557 -16.13 -28.30 -5.78
N ALA A 558 -17.18 -27.53 -5.43
CA ALA A 558 -17.24 -26.79 -4.17
C ALA A 558 -17.33 -27.72 -2.94
N LYS A 559 -18.00 -28.87 -3.06
CA LYS A 559 -18.13 -29.87 -1.98
C LYS A 559 -16.93 -30.81 -1.85
N ALA A 560 -16.05 -30.88 -2.85
CA ALA A 560 -14.90 -31.77 -2.81
C ALA A 560 -13.94 -31.42 -1.64
N PRO A 561 -13.47 -32.40 -0.86
CA PRO A 561 -12.50 -32.14 0.20
C PRO A 561 -11.17 -31.68 -0.40
N ALA A 562 -10.54 -30.67 0.19
CA ALA A 562 -9.21 -30.21 -0.18
C ALA A 562 -8.37 -30.05 1.09
N GLN A 563 -7.23 -30.75 1.15
CA GLN A 563 -6.29 -30.68 2.28
C GLN A 563 -4.93 -30.16 1.79
N GLY A 564 -4.40 -29.17 2.49
CA GLY A 564 -3.13 -28.52 2.12
C GLY A 564 -3.29 -27.37 1.13
N LYS A 565 -2.33 -26.43 1.16
CA LYS A 565 -2.41 -25.13 0.46
C LYS A 565 -2.58 -25.26 -1.05
N SER A 566 -1.85 -26.17 -1.70
CA SER A 566 -1.91 -26.35 -3.15
C SER A 566 -3.27 -26.89 -3.63
N ALA A 567 -3.81 -27.91 -2.95
CA ALA A 567 -5.11 -28.46 -3.28
C ALA A 567 -6.25 -27.45 -3.06
N THR A 568 -6.19 -26.66 -1.98
CA THR A 568 -7.15 -25.57 -1.73
C THR A 568 -7.10 -24.53 -2.85
N PHE A 569 -5.91 -24.16 -3.33
CA PHE A 569 -5.75 -23.19 -4.40
C PHE A 569 -6.31 -23.69 -5.74
N THR A 570 -6.01 -24.93 -6.14
CA THR A 570 -6.59 -25.55 -7.34
C THR A 570 -8.12 -25.57 -7.26
N LYS A 571 -8.68 -25.81 -6.08
CA LYS A 571 -10.12 -25.77 -5.85
C LYS A 571 -10.69 -24.35 -6.00
N VAL A 572 -10.01 -23.32 -5.47
CA VAL A 572 -10.40 -21.92 -5.66
C VAL A 572 -10.44 -21.56 -7.14
N ASP A 573 -9.36 -21.84 -7.89
CA ASP A 573 -9.28 -21.58 -9.34
C ASP A 573 -10.42 -22.28 -10.10
N ALA A 574 -10.69 -23.56 -9.79
CA ALA A 574 -11.77 -24.32 -10.40
C ALA A 574 -13.16 -23.75 -10.09
N CYS A 575 -13.41 -23.28 -8.86
CA CYS A 575 -14.67 -22.65 -8.47
C CYS A 575 -14.91 -21.34 -9.21
N ILE A 576 -13.90 -20.46 -9.30
CA ILE A 576 -14.02 -19.18 -10.04
C ILE A 576 -14.25 -19.46 -11.53
N LEU A 577 -13.47 -20.35 -12.14
CA LEU A 577 -13.59 -20.70 -13.56
C LEU A 577 -14.97 -21.26 -13.91
N LYS A 578 -15.50 -22.17 -13.09
CA LYS A 578 -16.82 -22.78 -13.31
C LYS A 578 -17.95 -21.77 -13.12
N THR A 579 -17.83 -20.86 -12.16
CA THR A 579 -18.78 -19.75 -11.96
C THR A 579 -18.80 -18.82 -13.17
N ARG A 580 -17.62 -18.43 -13.68
CA ARG A 580 -17.48 -17.65 -14.92
C ARG A 580 -18.20 -18.32 -16.08
N ASN A 581 -18.00 -19.62 -16.28
CA ASN A 581 -18.65 -20.34 -17.37
C ASN A 581 -20.19 -20.26 -17.26
N VAL A 582 -20.74 -20.42 -16.06
CA VAL A 582 -22.19 -20.29 -15.81
C VAL A 582 -22.66 -18.86 -16.13
N MET A 583 -21.93 -17.84 -15.71
CA MET A 583 -22.26 -16.44 -16.02
C MET A 583 -22.20 -16.12 -17.53
N THR A 584 -21.25 -16.73 -18.26
CA THR A 584 -21.20 -16.60 -19.73
C THR A 584 -22.44 -17.18 -20.40
N LEU A 585 -22.91 -18.33 -19.93
CA LEU A 585 -24.16 -18.91 -20.42
C LEU A 585 -25.37 -18.03 -20.06
N LEU A 586 -25.38 -17.47 -18.85
CA LEU A 586 -26.44 -16.57 -18.39
C LEU A 586 -26.57 -15.32 -19.28
N CYS A 587 -25.44 -14.72 -19.67
CA CYS A 587 -25.40 -13.58 -20.60
C CYS A 587 -26.02 -13.89 -21.96
N GLN A 588 -26.02 -15.16 -22.39
CA GLN A 588 -26.65 -15.60 -23.64
C GLN A 588 -28.13 -15.96 -23.44
N LEU A 589 -28.47 -16.50 -22.27
CA LEU A 589 -29.81 -16.95 -21.92
C LEU A 589 -30.78 -15.78 -21.69
N LEU A 590 -30.37 -14.73 -20.98
CA LEU A 590 -31.25 -13.61 -20.64
C LEU A 590 -31.82 -12.89 -21.88
N PRO A 591 -31.01 -12.48 -22.88
CA PRO A 591 -31.55 -11.87 -24.10
C PRO A 591 -32.46 -12.82 -24.89
N LEU A 592 -32.14 -14.11 -24.92
CA LEU A 592 -32.95 -15.14 -25.58
C LEU A 592 -34.33 -15.24 -24.91
N CYS A 593 -34.38 -15.32 -23.58
CA CYS A 593 -35.64 -15.39 -22.83
C CYS A 593 -36.48 -14.12 -23.02
N CYS A 594 -35.85 -12.95 -22.98
CA CYS A 594 -36.52 -11.67 -23.22
C CYS A 594 -37.17 -11.63 -24.61
N LYS A 595 -36.44 -12.08 -25.63
CA LYS A 595 -36.93 -12.14 -27.02
C LYS A 595 -38.11 -13.11 -27.17
N LEU A 596 -38.04 -14.29 -26.56
CA LEU A 596 -39.12 -15.29 -26.62
C LEU A 596 -40.38 -14.81 -25.89
N LEU A 597 -40.22 -14.18 -24.72
CA LEU A 597 -41.33 -13.56 -23.98
C LEU A 597 -41.98 -12.42 -24.77
N ARG A 598 -41.19 -11.56 -25.44
CA ARG A 598 -41.73 -10.52 -26.33
C ARG A 598 -42.47 -11.11 -27.53
N LYS A 599 -41.95 -12.18 -28.15
CA LYS A 599 -42.62 -12.89 -29.25
C LYS A 599 -43.98 -13.45 -28.82
N ASN A 600 -44.07 -14.01 -27.61
CA ASN A 600 -45.32 -14.49 -27.04
C ASN A 600 -46.29 -13.35 -26.68
N LYS A 601 -45.79 -12.23 -26.14
CA LYS A 601 -46.61 -11.03 -25.84
C LYS A 601 -47.14 -10.35 -27.12
N VAL A 602 -46.45 -10.43 -28.25
CA VAL A 602 -46.93 -9.90 -29.55
C VAL A 602 -48.17 -10.65 -30.06
N GLY A 603 -48.50 -11.82 -29.49
CA GLY A 603 -49.80 -12.48 -29.67
C GLY A 603 -50.99 -11.78 -28.97
N ASN A 604 -50.75 -10.83 -28.07
CA ASN A 604 -51.76 -10.01 -27.40
C ASN A 604 -51.32 -8.53 -27.43
N GLY A 605 -51.81 -7.81 -28.44
CA GLY A 605 -51.26 -6.51 -28.87
C GLY A 605 -51.25 -5.37 -27.85
N CYS A 606 -50.17 -4.59 -27.86
CA CYS A 606 -50.13 -3.14 -28.20
C CYS A 606 -48.67 -2.65 -28.05
N LEU A 607 -48.12 -1.99 -29.07
CA LEU A 607 -46.74 -1.47 -29.10
C LEU A 607 -46.65 -0.02 -28.58
N LYS A 608 -45.52 0.32 -27.92
CA LYS A 608 -44.88 1.64 -28.06
C LYS A 608 -43.36 1.50 -28.24
N PRO A 609 -42.71 2.44 -28.95
CA PRO A 609 -41.38 2.26 -29.54
C PRO A 609 -40.23 2.79 -28.65
N ALA A 610 -39.05 2.19 -28.81
CA ALA A 610 -37.81 2.63 -28.17
C ALA A 610 -37.19 3.87 -28.86
N PRO A 611 -36.54 4.80 -28.15
CA PRO A 611 -35.75 5.87 -28.75
C PRO A 611 -34.31 5.43 -29.11
N PRO A 612 -33.62 6.16 -30.01
CA PRO A 612 -32.46 5.67 -30.75
C PRO A 612 -31.14 5.79 -29.98
N TRP A 613 -30.29 4.77 -30.13
CA TRP A 613 -28.90 4.74 -29.66
C TRP A 613 -27.96 5.42 -30.68
N LYS A 614 -26.98 6.20 -30.17
CA LYS A 614 -25.77 6.60 -30.90
C LYS A 614 -24.64 5.64 -30.53
N GLU A 615 -24.03 5.06 -31.55
CA GLU A 615 -22.87 4.17 -31.46
C GLU A 615 -21.61 5.01 -31.67
N ASP A 616 -20.66 4.97 -30.73
CA ASP A 616 -19.27 5.36 -31.00
C ASP A 616 -18.35 4.28 -30.43
N ARG A 617 -17.85 3.44 -31.33
CA ARG A 617 -16.73 2.53 -31.10
C ARG A 617 -15.43 3.30 -31.32
N ILE A 618 -14.52 3.26 -30.36
CA ILE A 618 -13.10 3.46 -30.64
C ILE A 618 -12.31 2.26 -30.15
N ARG A 619 -11.67 1.59 -31.12
CA ARG A 619 -10.63 0.56 -30.95
C ARG A 619 -9.31 1.24 -30.61
N THR A 620 -8.63 0.76 -29.57
CA THR A 620 -7.18 0.83 -29.38
C THR A 620 -6.77 -0.57 -28.90
N GLY A 621 -5.89 -1.33 -29.55
CA GLY A 621 -4.59 -0.95 -30.08
C GLY A 621 -3.51 -1.51 -29.14
N THR A 622 -3.47 -2.84 -28.97
CA THR A 622 -2.55 -3.53 -28.07
C THR A 622 -1.13 -3.49 -28.63
N ASN A 623 -0.22 -2.75 -27.99
CA ASN A 623 1.22 -2.93 -28.14
C ASN A 623 1.88 -2.73 -26.78
N VAL A 624 2.04 -3.83 -26.04
CA VAL A 624 2.81 -3.87 -24.79
C VAL A 624 4.09 -4.66 -25.07
N ARG A 625 5.20 -3.94 -25.17
CA ARG A 625 6.54 -4.51 -24.96
C ARG A 625 6.90 -4.31 -23.50
N THR A 626 6.94 -5.38 -22.72
CA THR A 626 7.47 -5.43 -21.36
C THR A 626 8.93 -5.89 -21.38
N PRO A 627 9.89 -5.15 -20.80
CA PRO A 627 11.13 -5.71 -20.31
C PRO A 627 10.93 -6.16 -18.86
N GLU A 628 11.03 -7.46 -18.63
CA GLU A 628 11.09 -8.06 -17.30
C GLU A 628 12.36 -7.59 -16.58
N ARG A 629 12.23 -6.94 -15.42
CA ARG A 629 13.31 -6.80 -14.43
C ARG A 629 12.88 -7.48 -13.14
N ARG A 630 13.65 -8.51 -12.78
CA ARG A 630 13.54 -9.28 -11.54
C ARG A 630 13.95 -8.41 -10.36
N VAL A 631 13.20 -8.53 -9.27
CA VAL A 631 13.60 -8.07 -7.94
C VAL A 631 14.51 -9.14 -7.37
N ASP A 632 15.82 -8.95 -7.49
CA ASP A 632 16.80 -9.72 -6.74
C ASP A 632 17.16 -8.93 -5.47
N THR A 633 17.01 -9.64 -4.35
CA THR A 633 17.66 -9.51 -3.03
C THR A 633 18.91 -8.64 -3.01
N PHE A 634 19.03 -7.85 -1.92
CA PHE A 634 20.21 -7.17 -1.39
C PHE A 634 21.48 -7.43 -2.21
N GLY A 635 22.17 -6.38 -2.62
CA GLY A 635 23.45 -6.40 -3.35
C GLY A 635 24.61 -7.21 -2.74
N ILE A 636 24.34 -8.17 -1.85
CA ILE A 636 25.17 -9.27 -1.36
C ILE A 636 25.99 -9.91 -2.49
N LYS A 637 25.40 -10.20 -3.66
CA LYS A 637 26.18 -10.72 -4.81
C LYS A 637 27.16 -9.70 -5.38
N SER A 638 26.84 -8.40 -5.31
CA SER A 638 27.74 -7.32 -5.73
C SER A 638 28.89 -7.14 -4.72
N LEU A 639 28.60 -7.25 -3.42
CA LEU A 639 29.60 -7.17 -2.35
C LEU A 639 30.54 -8.39 -2.35
N GLU A 640 30.02 -9.62 -2.54
CA GLU A 640 30.83 -10.83 -2.70
C GLU A 640 31.69 -10.79 -3.97
N ASN A 641 31.14 -10.29 -5.10
CA ASN A 641 31.88 -10.11 -6.34
C ASN A 641 32.95 -9.00 -6.24
N HIS A 642 32.73 -7.94 -5.46
CA HIS A 642 33.72 -6.88 -5.27
C HIS A 642 34.82 -7.27 -4.29
N VAL A 643 34.48 -8.02 -3.23
CA VAL A 643 35.45 -8.60 -2.28
C VAL A 643 36.34 -9.65 -2.97
N THR A 644 35.79 -10.46 -3.88
CA THR A 644 36.58 -11.41 -4.70
C THR A 644 37.39 -10.73 -5.81
N ASN A 645 37.01 -9.54 -6.29
CA ASN A 645 37.84 -8.75 -7.20
C ASN A 645 38.97 -7.98 -6.47
N MET A 646 38.82 -7.69 -5.18
CA MET A 646 39.83 -7.00 -4.37
C MET A 646 41.05 -7.88 -4.07
N THR A 647 40.91 -9.21 -4.01
CA THR A 647 42.04 -10.15 -3.92
C THR A 647 42.85 -10.24 -5.23
N PHE A 648 42.35 -9.69 -6.34
CA PHE A 648 43.08 -9.64 -7.61
C PHE A 648 44.02 -8.41 -7.74
N LEU A 649 43.80 -7.37 -6.92
CA LEU A 649 44.62 -6.15 -6.90
C LEU A 649 45.90 -6.26 -6.06
N GLU A 650 46.16 -7.41 -5.42
CA GLU A 650 47.46 -7.72 -4.81
C GLU A 650 48.54 -8.10 -5.85
N SER A 651 48.23 -8.05 -7.16
CA SER A 651 49.14 -8.49 -8.23
C SER A 651 49.47 -7.46 -9.33
N LYS A 652 49.15 -6.17 -9.18
CA LYS A 652 49.63 -5.10 -10.08
C LYS A 652 49.89 -3.76 -9.41
#